data_AF-A0A2T2TQW3-F1
#
_entry.id   AF-A0A2T2TQW3-F1
#
_cell.length_a   1.000
_cell.length_b   1.000
_cell.length_c   1.000
_cell.angle_alpha   90.00
_cell.angle_beta   90.00
_cell.angle_gamma   90.00
#
_symmetry.space_group_name_H-M   'P 1'
#
loop_
_entity.id
_entity.type
_entity.pdbx_description
1 polymer ?
#
loop_
_entity_poly.entity_id
_entity_poly.type
_entity_poly.pdbx_seq_one_letter_code
_entity_poly.pdbx_strand_id
1 'polypeptide(L)'
;MIAATSPVQAQPSAERFERQVRPFAVYDSTGARLRFPFLGGFNRPRPQLVDIDADGDRDLFVQERAGRVMFFEHEGEDADGADAPLEDRLAFRSASYRDLDVGQWYRFADMDADGDADLLAEQPVNYVRYYRNTGAPAEPRFTAAADTLRTTAGAPLFADRRNRPAAFRAGCGGSNGGEPPGLMFGGLDGYLRYFRNAGVGPQGLPQLELVSERFQDVCAGPPSVCGSSGESRSGPLPTVPRGPRASTPSAPRQAPRTARHGANALAAGDLDADGDEDLLWGDFFSASFYRIENSGPCSRVDLRRTSDTFPPQHPVQTAGFNAADLAPLGSSRRPALIFGVLGGSGAGAAGTVDNLYLLEHTPRGFRERSRRLLSMIDAGAESAPAFADLDGDDDPDLALGSARAPGNDDGARLAYFENTASARGAAPELRRRRAAANPFAALPARFGTHPAFADLDGDGDPDLALGAFGGLTLYENTGRPGAPQFAPGATFALPALPNANYFAPAFADLEADGDPDLVAGTSGGTLVLFRNEGNRRAPDFTLATERFGNLDAGGRAAPAFRDADGDSDLDLYVGSRTGLRFYENTGAADQSLFPGDGRRDSLALPMLPTPAFAALGTGDDPDERFALVTGSESGGLFFFAPRDDGPDEERTERSAQPVRAAPNPFRGQTTLRFRLDEAARVRLTLYDARGRRLRTLFEGRVAAGQQVRVPWRAGGRASGVYFFRLIDTGGSGDGDVLDTGSAVLVQ
;
A
#
# COMPACT_ATOMS: atom_id res chain seq x y z
N MET A 1 20.63 -55.96 9.65
CA MET A 1 19.22 -55.59 9.43
C MET A 1 19.06 -54.16 9.90
N ILE A 2 19.16 -53.23 8.95
CA ILE A 2 19.11 -51.78 9.20
C ILE A 2 17.84 -51.30 8.51
N ALA A 3 16.92 -50.74 9.28
CA ALA A 3 15.67 -50.18 8.81
C ALA A 3 15.96 -48.86 8.08
N ALA A 4 15.47 -48.75 6.85
CA ALA A 4 15.47 -47.52 6.08
C ALA A 4 14.39 -46.59 6.63
N THR A 5 14.80 -45.43 7.14
CA THR A 5 13.94 -44.27 7.39
C THR A 5 13.76 -43.53 6.08
N SER A 6 12.52 -43.43 5.59
CA SER A 6 12.16 -42.54 4.47
C SER A 6 12.44 -41.08 4.87
N PRO A 7 12.96 -40.24 3.96
CA PRO A 7 13.10 -38.82 4.22
C PRO A 7 11.73 -38.15 4.22
N VAL A 8 11.51 -37.29 5.22
CA VAL A 8 10.39 -36.33 5.25
C VAL A 8 10.64 -35.35 4.10
N GLN A 9 9.77 -35.34 3.09
CA GLN A 9 9.79 -34.35 2.01
C GLN A 9 9.56 -32.95 2.59
N ALA A 10 10.33 -31.98 2.07
CA ALA A 10 10.28 -30.57 2.42
C ALA A 10 8.89 -29.98 2.13
N GLN A 11 8.49 -28.99 2.94
CA GLN A 11 7.16 -28.40 2.93
C GLN A 11 7.03 -27.32 1.85
N PRO A 12 6.17 -27.47 0.81
CA PRO A 12 5.93 -26.41 -0.14
C PRO A 12 4.70 -25.61 0.29
N SER A 13 4.85 -24.30 0.54
CA SER A 13 3.76 -23.33 0.37
C SER A 13 4.18 -21.87 0.57
N ALA A 14 5.31 -21.60 1.24
CA ALA A 14 5.73 -20.21 1.50
C ALA A 14 6.74 -19.65 0.48
N GLU A 15 7.40 -20.52 -0.28
CA GLU A 15 8.70 -20.21 -0.87
C GLU A 15 8.70 -19.98 -2.39
N ARG A 16 7.59 -20.18 -3.10
CA ARG A 16 7.53 -20.19 -4.58
C ARG A 16 7.22 -18.87 -5.29
N PHE A 17 6.90 -17.79 -4.56
CA PHE A 17 6.45 -16.54 -5.16
C PHE A 17 7.15 -15.32 -4.56
N GLU A 18 7.54 -14.37 -5.40
CA GLU A 18 8.12 -13.09 -5.02
C GLU A 18 7.24 -11.91 -5.44
N ARG A 19 6.94 -11.02 -4.49
CA ARG A 19 6.11 -9.84 -4.76
C ARG A 19 6.86 -8.82 -5.60
N GLN A 20 6.25 -8.38 -6.70
CA GLN A 20 6.75 -7.29 -7.54
C GLN A 20 5.71 -6.17 -7.68
N VAL A 21 6.12 -4.92 -7.42
CA VAL A 21 5.22 -3.75 -7.52
C VAL A 21 5.15 -3.19 -8.95
N ARG A 22 6.22 -3.40 -9.73
CA ARG A 22 6.43 -2.85 -11.08
C ARG A 22 6.98 -3.93 -12.04
N PRO A 23 6.38 -5.13 -12.14
CA PRO A 23 6.87 -6.22 -12.99
C PRO A 23 6.95 -5.81 -14.47
N PHE A 24 6.00 -4.99 -14.94
CA PHE A 24 5.94 -4.51 -16.32
C PHE A 24 5.14 -3.19 -16.43
N ALA A 25 5.01 -2.66 -17.65
CA ALA A 25 4.35 -1.38 -17.89
C ALA A 25 2.81 -1.52 -17.89
N VAL A 26 2.15 -0.60 -17.19
CA VAL A 26 0.68 -0.48 -17.21
C VAL A 26 0.31 0.97 -17.48
N TYR A 27 -0.69 1.19 -18.32
CA TYR A 27 -1.19 2.51 -18.69
C TYR A 27 -2.66 2.66 -18.37
N ASP A 28 -3.04 3.86 -17.95
CA ASP A 28 -4.44 4.22 -17.78
C ASP A 28 -5.14 4.47 -19.13
N SER A 29 -6.42 4.83 -19.07
CA SER A 29 -7.24 5.07 -20.25
C SER A 29 -6.95 6.39 -20.97
N THR A 30 -6.07 7.23 -20.43
CA THR A 30 -5.52 8.42 -21.07
C THR A 30 -4.20 8.14 -21.79
N GLY A 31 -3.58 6.99 -21.52
CA GLY A 31 -2.26 6.61 -22.00
C GLY A 31 -1.13 7.01 -21.05
N ALA A 32 -1.44 7.50 -19.85
CA ALA A 32 -0.44 7.79 -18.82
C ALA A 32 0.03 6.50 -18.16
N ARG A 33 1.34 6.35 -17.95
CA ARG A 33 1.93 5.18 -17.31
C ARG A 33 1.69 5.22 -15.80
N LEU A 34 1.21 4.12 -15.24
CA LEU A 34 1.07 3.93 -13.80
C LEU A 34 2.43 3.62 -13.19
N ARG A 35 2.75 4.28 -12.08
CA ARG A 35 4.08 4.18 -11.46
C ARG A 35 4.20 2.97 -10.57
N PHE A 36 3.14 2.61 -9.85
CA PHE A 36 3.09 1.46 -8.93
C PHE A 36 1.87 0.57 -9.20
N PRO A 37 1.74 0.00 -10.42
CA PRO A 37 0.52 -0.68 -10.85
C PRO A 37 0.06 -1.80 -9.91
N PHE A 38 1.00 -2.52 -9.27
CA PHE A 38 0.71 -3.67 -8.40
C PHE A 38 1.09 -3.43 -6.92
N LEU A 39 0.98 -2.18 -6.47
CA LEU A 39 1.22 -1.84 -5.07
C LEU A 39 0.13 -2.39 -4.12
N GLY A 40 -1.05 -2.69 -4.65
CA GLY A 40 -2.28 -2.92 -3.90
C GLY A 40 -3.29 -1.80 -4.16
N GLY A 41 -4.39 -1.75 -3.42
CA GLY A 41 -5.29 -0.59 -3.40
C GLY A 41 -5.07 0.31 -2.19
N PHE A 42 -5.52 1.56 -2.30
CA PHE A 42 -5.63 2.47 -1.17
C PHE A 42 -7.09 2.77 -0.95
N ASN A 43 -7.61 2.46 0.24
CA ASN A 43 -8.95 2.87 0.66
C ASN A 43 -8.90 3.84 1.84
N ARG A 44 -7.82 3.81 2.64
CA ARG A 44 -7.67 4.61 3.86
C ARG A 44 -6.22 5.03 4.08
N PRO A 45 -5.58 5.72 3.11
CA PRO A 45 -4.19 6.13 3.23
C PRO A 45 -4.01 7.14 4.36
N ARG A 46 -2.96 7.00 5.16
CA ARG A 46 -2.52 7.96 6.17
C ARG A 46 -1.09 8.38 5.85
N PRO A 47 -0.91 9.47 5.10
CA PRO A 47 0.41 9.93 4.70
C PRO A 47 1.12 10.69 5.82
N GLN A 48 2.44 10.67 5.79
CA GLN A 48 3.31 11.62 6.46
C GLN A 48 4.59 11.80 5.64
N LEU A 49 5.08 13.04 5.53
CA LEU A 49 6.35 13.34 4.88
C LEU A 49 7.43 13.58 5.94
N VAL A 50 8.52 12.81 5.87
CA VAL A 50 9.57 12.81 6.89
C VAL A 50 10.92 12.67 6.21
N ASP A 51 11.87 13.53 6.56
CA ASP A 51 13.29 13.36 6.23
C ASP A 51 13.85 12.33 7.23
N ILE A 52 13.74 11.04 6.91
CA ILE A 52 14.02 9.96 7.88
C ILE A 52 15.49 9.55 7.89
N ASP A 53 16.21 9.81 6.81
CA ASP A 53 17.61 9.47 6.62
C ASP A 53 18.55 10.70 6.63
N ALA A 54 17.99 11.90 6.86
CA ALA A 54 18.69 13.17 6.98
C ALA A 54 19.48 13.56 5.73
N ASP A 55 19.01 13.15 4.55
CA ASP A 55 19.59 13.54 3.27
C ASP A 55 19.11 14.93 2.80
N GLY A 56 18.10 15.49 3.49
CA GLY A 56 17.56 16.83 3.29
C GLY A 56 16.31 16.87 2.42
N ASP A 57 15.91 15.75 1.81
CA ASP A 57 14.61 15.61 1.19
C ASP A 57 13.61 14.92 2.15
N ARG A 58 12.35 14.80 1.74
CA ARG A 58 11.32 14.19 2.59
C ARG A 58 10.73 12.99 1.90
N ASP A 59 10.86 11.85 2.57
CA ASP A 59 10.28 10.59 2.19
C ASP A 59 8.80 10.51 2.52
N LEU A 60 8.09 9.66 1.79
CA LEU A 60 6.69 9.40 2.02
C LEU A 60 6.50 8.12 2.82
N PHE A 61 5.89 8.27 3.99
CA PHE A 61 5.32 7.17 4.76
C PHE A 61 3.82 7.11 4.52
N VAL A 62 3.26 5.91 4.33
CA VAL A 62 1.81 5.74 4.18
C VAL A 62 1.31 4.53 4.95
N GLN A 63 0.38 4.74 5.88
CA GLN A 63 -0.37 3.65 6.49
C GLN A 63 -1.73 3.48 5.80
N GLU A 64 -1.87 2.40 5.04
CA GLU A 64 -3.15 1.92 4.50
C GLU A 64 -3.82 0.94 5.48
N ARG A 65 -3.03 0.04 6.06
CA ARG A 65 -3.48 -1.05 6.94
C ARG A 65 -2.99 -0.84 8.36
N ALA A 66 -3.80 -1.25 9.32
CA ALA A 66 -3.39 -1.24 10.72
C ALA A 66 -2.14 -2.09 10.97
N GLY A 67 -1.32 -1.68 11.94
CA GLY A 67 -0.15 -2.40 12.41
C GLY A 67 1.09 -2.29 11.53
N ARG A 68 1.03 -1.59 10.39
CA ARG A 68 2.20 -1.41 9.51
C ARG A 68 2.17 -0.07 8.79
N VAL A 69 3.33 0.41 8.39
CA VAL A 69 3.50 1.62 7.57
C VAL A 69 4.37 1.28 6.36
N MET A 70 3.96 1.76 5.18
CA MET A 70 4.73 1.63 3.95
C MET A 70 5.73 2.77 3.83
N PHE A 71 6.85 2.52 3.18
CA PHE A 71 7.94 3.48 3.01
C PHE A 71 8.29 3.66 1.53
N PHE A 72 8.30 4.92 1.10
CA PHE A 72 8.71 5.35 -0.22
C PHE A 72 9.81 6.39 -0.06
N GLU A 73 11.01 6.05 -0.53
CA GLU A 73 12.14 6.97 -0.58
C GLU A 73 11.86 8.10 -1.56
N HIS A 74 12.24 9.32 -1.29
CA HIS A 74 12.41 10.32 -2.32
C HIS A 74 13.84 10.20 -2.92
N GLU A 75 13.95 9.87 -4.22
CA GLU A 75 15.28 9.73 -4.84
C GLU A 75 15.74 11.00 -5.58
N GLY A 76 16.81 11.65 -5.12
CA GLY A 76 17.92 12.14 -5.96
C GLY A 76 18.28 13.65 -6.00
N GLU A 77 18.51 14.37 -4.92
CA GLU A 77 19.05 15.74 -5.04
C GLU A 77 20.52 15.81 -5.50
N ASP A 78 20.78 15.69 -6.81
CA ASP A 78 22.04 16.14 -7.40
C ASP A 78 21.97 17.65 -7.69
N ALA A 79 23.06 18.34 -7.34
CA ALA A 79 23.24 19.81 -7.27
C ALA A 79 22.97 20.64 -8.56
N ASP A 80 22.44 20.05 -9.64
CA ASP A 80 22.15 20.72 -10.92
C ASP A 80 20.71 20.48 -11.45
N GLY A 81 19.80 19.83 -10.71
CA GLY A 81 18.46 19.44 -11.21
C GLY A 81 17.27 20.17 -10.54
N ALA A 82 16.53 20.96 -11.32
CA ALA A 82 15.34 21.70 -10.88
C ALA A 82 14.15 20.81 -10.43
N ASP A 83 13.40 21.29 -9.42
CA ASP A 83 11.97 21.06 -9.06
C ASP A 83 11.22 19.91 -9.78
N ALA A 84 11.76 18.69 -9.79
CA ALA A 84 11.00 17.53 -10.27
C ALA A 84 9.90 17.22 -9.23
N PRO A 85 8.64 17.05 -9.64
CA PRO A 85 7.55 16.86 -8.70
C PRO A 85 7.74 15.62 -7.82
N LEU A 86 7.32 15.68 -6.55
CA LEU A 86 7.43 14.57 -5.59
C LEU A 86 6.88 13.26 -6.17
N GLU A 87 5.73 13.32 -6.85
CA GLU A 87 5.09 12.18 -7.51
C GLU A 87 6.02 11.38 -8.44
N ASP A 88 7.01 12.01 -9.05
CA ASP A 88 7.92 11.40 -10.02
C ASP A 88 9.16 10.77 -9.38
N ARG A 89 9.42 11.06 -8.10
CA ARG A 89 10.67 10.74 -7.40
C ARG A 89 10.56 9.69 -6.30
N LEU A 90 9.35 9.37 -5.87
CA LEU A 90 9.12 8.35 -4.84
C LEU A 90 9.54 6.93 -5.29
N ALA A 91 10.42 6.22 -4.60
CA ALA A 91 10.75 4.83 -4.86
C ALA A 91 10.17 3.94 -3.76
N PHE A 92 9.34 2.96 -4.10
CA PHE A 92 8.82 2.01 -3.11
C PHE A 92 9.97 1.18 -2.53
N ARG A 93 10.14 1.21 -1.20
CA ARG A 93 11.19 0.48 -0.49
C ARG A 93 10.63 -0.68 0.34
N SER A 94 9.50 -0.48 1.02
CA SER A 94 8.92 -1.51 1.88
C SER A 94 7.42 -1.34 2.09
N ALA A 95 6.70 -2.46 2.24
CA ALA A 95 5.30 -2.48 2.68
C ALA A 95 5.14 -2.56 4.21
N SER A 96 6.24 -2.76 4.94
CA SER A 96 6.33 -2.89 6.39
C SER A 96 7.67 -2.28 6.83
N TYR A 97 7.71 -0.96 7.02
CA TYR A 97 8.94 -0.27 7.37
C TYR A 97 9.46 -0.76 8.73
N ARG A 98 10.64 -1.40 8.72
CA ARG A 98 11.33 -1.95 9.90
C ARG A 98 10.47 -2.88 10.77
N ASP A 99 9.40 -3.45 10.19
CA ASP A 99 8.40 -4.27 10.89
C ASP A 99 7.82 -3.63 12.16
N LEU A 100 7.68 -2.30 12.13
CA LEU A 100 7.13 -1.53 13.25
C LEU A 100 5.62 -1.74 13.39
N ASP A 101 5.20 -2.22 14.56
CA ASP A 101 3.78 -2.30 14.93
C ASP A 101 3.24 -0.92 15.34
N VAL A 102 2.56 -0.29 14.40
CA VAL A 102 2.02 1.08 14.56
C VAL A 102 0.52 1.14 14.90
N GLY A 103 -0.16 0.01 15.12
CA GLY A 103 -1.60 0.02 15.42
C GLY A 103 -2.45 0.78 14.39
N GLN A 104 -3.44 1.56 14.80
CA GLN A 104 -4.39 2.25 13.89
C GLN A 104 -3.92 3.62 13.35
N TRP A 105 -2.85 4.18 13.92
CA TRP A 105 -2.27 5.46 13.51
C TRP A 105 -0.82 5.56 13.94
N TYR A 106 -0.05 6.36 13.21
CA TYR A 106 1.34 6.67 13.51
C TYR A 106 1.60 8.19 13.37
N ARG A 107 2.68 8.67 13.99
CA ARG A 107 3.19 10.04 13.83
C ARG A 107 4.69 10.06 14.12
N PHE A 108 5.48 10.36 13.11
CA PHE A 108 6.88 10.73 13.28
C PHE A 108 6.99 12.16 13.82
N ALA A 109 7.87 12.36 14.80
CA ALA A 109 8.22 13.66 15.35
C ALA A 109 9.47 13.52 16.22
N ASP A 110 10.35 14.52 16.18
CA ASP A 110 11.48 14.65 17.11
C ASP A 110 10.97 15.02 18.51
N MET A 111 10.60 14.01 19.32
CA MET A 111 9.91 14.21 20.61
C MET A 111 10.89 14.47 21.76
N ASP A 112 12.14 14.06 21.61
CA ASP A 112 13.21 14.29 22.59
C ASP A 112 14.20 15.40 22.17
N ALA A 113 13.95 16.08 21.06
CA ALA A 113 14.73 17.21 20.56
C ALA A 113 16.21 16.88 20.32
N ASP A 114 16.53 15.63 19.96
CA ASP A 114 17.89 15.21 19.60
C ASP A 114 18.20 15.36 18.10
N GLY A 115 17.19 15.78 17.32
CA GLY A 115 17.31 16.19 15.92
C GLY A 115 17.00 15.09 14.92
N ASP A 116 16.64 13.89 15.38
CA ASP A 116 16.09 12.84 14.54
C ASP A 116 14.60 12.60 14.83
N ALA A 117 13.90 11.93 13.92
CA ALA A 117 12.46 11.69 14.09
C ALA A 117 12.23 10.40 14.91
N ASP A 118 11.59 10.54 16.06
CA ASP A 118 10.98 9.42 16.78
C ASP A 118 9.64 9.02 16.17
N LEU A 119 9.06 7.92 16.67
CA LEU A 119 7.77 7.42 16.21
C LEU A 119 6.78 7.22 17.37
N LEU A 120 5.67 7.95 17.30
CA LEU A 120 4.47 7.71 18.09
C LEU A 120 3.53 6.78 17.33
N ALA A 121 2.89 5.86 18.04
CA ALA A 121 1.93 4.93 17.45
C ALA A 121 0.79 4.58 18.40
N GLU A 122 -0.30 4.03 17.86
CA GLU A 122 -1.32 3.39 18.70
C GLU A 122 -0.78 2.07 19.27
N GLN A 123 -0.81 1.94 20.59
CA GLN A 123 -0.80 0.62 21.23
C GLN A 123 -2.22 0.05 21.14
N PRO A 124 -2.41 -1.25 20.83
CA PRO A 124 -3.73 -1.87 20.91
C PRO A 124 -4.41 -1.49 22.25
N VAL A 125 -5.66 -0.99 22.17
CA VAL A 125 -6.54 -0.46 23.25
C VAL A 125 -6.42 1.02 23.67
N ASN A 126 -6.19 1.94 22.71
CA ASN A 126 -6.34 3.42 22.85
C ASN A 126 -5.22 4.16 23.60
N TYR A 127 -4.01 3.63 23.60
CA TYR A 127 -2.87 4.26 24.27
C TYR A 127 -1.79 4.66 23.28
N VAL A 128 -0.94 5.61 23.68
CA VAL A 128 0.16 6.09 22.85
C VAL A 128 1.42 5.30 23.15
N ARG A 129 1.86 4.46 22.21
CA ARG A 129 3.19 3.84 22.20
C ARG A 129 4.23 4.83 21.68
N TYR A 130 5.45 4.72 22.17
CA TYR A 130 6.59 5.51 21.74
C TYR A 130 7.78 4.62 21.41
N TYR A 131 8.23 4.74 20.16
CA TYR A 131 9.49 4.20 19.68
C TYR A 131 10.49 5.33 19.59
N ARG A 132 11.61 5.17 20.28
CA ARG A 132 12.73 6.10 20.18
C ARG A 132 13.62 5.73 19.01
N ASN A 133 14.00 6.70 18.20
CA ASN A 133 15.07 6.50 17.24
C ASN A 133 16.42 6.51 17.98
N THR A 134 17.18 5.46 17.76
CA THR A 134 18.50 5.21 18.39
C THR A 134 19.56 4.96 17.33
N GLY A 135 19.19 5.19 16.07
CA GLY A 135 20.02 5.00 14.90
C GLY A 135 20.98 6.16 14.68
N ALA A 136 21.69 6.10 13.56
CA ALA A 136 22.37 7.26 13.02
C ALA A 136 21.41 7.99 12.05
N PRO A 137 21.63 9.27 11.71
CA PRO A 137 20.75 10.01 10.80
C PRO A 137 20.46 9.23 9.50
N ALA A 138 21.47 8.71 8.81
CA ALA A 138 21.31 7.90 7.59
C ALA A 138 20.89 6.43 7.82
N GLU A 139 20.80 5.97 9.06
CA GLU A 139 20.41 4.60 9.42
C GLU A 139 19.51 4.62 10.66
N PRO A 140 18.25 5.09 10.54
CA PRO A 140 17.32 5.15 11.66
C PRO A 140 17.05 3.75 12.23
N ARG A 141 17.00 3.66 13.56
CA ARG A 141 16.76 2.42 14.31
C ARG A 141 15.80 2.66 15.46
N PHE A 142 14.61 2.10 15.34
CA PHE A 142 13.54 2.30 16.30
C PHE A 142 13.56 1.25 17.40
N THR A 143 13.57 1.69 18.65
CA THR A 143 13.43 0.83 19.83
C THR A 143 12.18 1.21 20.60
N ALA A 144 11.38 0.23 21.01
CA ALA A 144 10.20 0.48 21.84
C ALA A 144 10.66 0.99 23.22
N ALA A 145 10.54 2.30 23.45
CA ALA A 145 10.97 2.95 24.69
C ALA A 145 9.84 3.02 25.72
N ALA A 146 8.59 3.09 25.26
CA ALA A 146 7.41 2.96 26.13
C ALA A 146 6.24 2.33 25.38
N ASP A 147 5.64 1.30 25.98
CA ASP A 147 4.37 0.72 25.51
C ASP A 147 3.23 1.74 25.60
N THR A 148 3.18 2.50 26.70
CA THR A 148 2.25 3.60 26.92
C THR A 148 2.99 4.80 27.47
N LEU A 149 3.00 5.92 26.75
CA LEU A 149 3.44 7.20 27.28
C LEU A 149 2.55 7.64 28.44
N ARG A 150 3.16 8.27 29.44
CA ARG A 150 2.49 8.75 30.65
C ARG A 150 2.81 10.21 30.87
N THR A 151 1.88 10.91 31.51
CA THR A 151 2.11 12.28 31.96
C THR A 151 3.13 12.28 33.11
N THR A 152 3.67 13.45 33.44
CA THR A 152 4.53 13.63 34.63
C THR A 152 3.81 13.28 35.95
N ALA A 153 2.47 13.31 35.96
CA ALA A 153 1.64 12.84 37.06
C ALA A 153 1.41 11.30 37.06
N GLY A 154 2.00 10.57 36.11
CA GLY A 154 1.92 9.10 35.98
C GLY A 154 0.68 8.58 35.24
N ALA A 155 -0.23 9.45 34.80
CA ALA A 155 -1.44 9.05 34.09
C ALA A 155 -1.12 8.59 32.66
N PRO A 156 -1.68 7.47 32.17
CA PRO A 156 -1.46 7.02 30.79
C PRO A 156 -2.07 8.00 29.79
N LEU A 157 -1.36 8.28 28.70
CA LEU A 157 -1.88 9.08 27.60
C LEU A 157 -2.86 8.25 26.77
N PHE A 158 -4.11 8.70 26.78
CA PHE A 158 -5.18 8.09 26.01
C PHE A 158 -5.31 8.77 24.65
N ALA A 159 -5.28 7.95 23.60
CA ALA A 159 -5.56 8.34 22.22
C ALA A 159 -6.48 7.29 21.62
N ASP A 160 -7.74 7.64 21.39
CA ASP A 160 -8.70 6.74 20.73
C ASP A 160 -8.11 6.24 19.40
N ARG A 161 -8.44 5.00 19.02
CA ARG A 161 -7.97 4.37 17.78
C ARG A 161 -8.24 5.18 16.52
N ARG A 162 -9.20 6.12 16.57
CA ARG A 162 -9.55 7.02 15.47
C ARG A 162 -9.07 8.46 15.68
N ASN A 163 -8.38 8.76 16.77
CA ASN A 163 -7.88 10.09 17.10
C ASN A 163 -6.37 10.15 16.94
N ARG A 164 -5.91 10.77 15.85
CA ARG A 164 -4.49 10.95 15.57
C ARG A 164 -4.01 12.29 16.16
N PRO A 165 -3.04 12.27 17.09
CA PRO A 165 -2.51 13.50 17.65
C PRO A 165 -1.60 14.25 16.67
N ALA A 166 -1.48 15.55 16.88
CA ALA A 166 -0.41 16.34 16.29
C ALA A 166 0.72 16.54 17.31
N ALA A 167 1.96 16.41 16.85
CA ALA A 167 3.11 16.99 17.54
C ALA A 167 3.09 18.50 17.25
N PHE A 168 3.00 19.32 18.29
CA PHE A 168 2.73 20.76 18.18
C PHE A 168 3.78 21.58 18.96
N ARG A 169 4.36 22.57 18.29
CA ARG A 169 5.31 23.53 18.85
C ARG A 169 4.60 24.84 19.17
N ALA A 170 4.58 25.19 20.45
CA ALA A 170 3.87 26.36 20.97
C ALA A 170 4.61 27.70 20.74
N GLY A 171 5.87 27.66 20.31
CA GLY A 171 6.71 28.83 20.06
C GLY A 171 7.14 28.92 18.60
N CYS A 172 7.74 30.06 18.24
CA CYS A 172 8.27 30.27 16.90
C CYS A 172 9.68 29.70 16.73
N GLY A 173 10.02 29.23 15.52
CA GLY A 173 11.40 28.84 15.20
C GLY A 173 11.57 27.60 14.30
N GLY A 174 10.48 27.03 13.79
CA GLY A 174 10.54 25.80 12.99
C GLY A 174 11.09 24.59 13.75
N SER A 175 11.29 23.48 13.05
CA SER A 175 11.79 22.20 13.61
C SER A 175 13.15 22.30 14.31
N ASN A 176 13.91 23.38 14.09
CA ASN A 176 15.29 23.53 14.56
C ASN A 176 15.41 24.36 15.86
N GLY A 177 14.28 24.69 16.50
CA GLY A 177 14.16 25.61 17.63
C GLY A 177 14.12 24.97 19.03
N GLY A 178 14.96 23.98 19.33
CA GLY A 178 15.42 23.58 20.68
C GLY A 178 14.43 23.15 21.80
N GLU A 179 13.13 23.50 21.75
CA GLU A 179 12.11 23.01 22.70
C GLU A 179 11.39 21.81 22.07
N PRO A 180 11.30 20.66 22.74
CA PRO A 180 10.64 19.49 22.18
C PRO A 180 9.13 19.75 21.99
N PRO A 181 8.51 19.21 20.94
CA PRO A 181 7.10 19.42 20.66
C PRO A 181 6.22 18.80 21.75
N GLY A 182 5.11 19.47 22.06
CA GLY A 182 4.02 18.91 22.84
C GLY A 182 3.09 18.05 21.98
N LEU A 183 2.02 17.53 22.58
CA LEU A 183 0.99 16.77 21.87
C LEU A 183 -0.38 17.45 21.97
N MET A 184 -1.06 17.55 20.84
CA MET A 184 -2.45 17.98 20.75
C MET A 184 -3.36 16.85 20.30
N PHE A 185 -4.49 16.71 20.98
CA PHE A 185 -5.49 15.67 20.71
C PHE A 185 -6.86 16.30 20.47
N GLY A 186 -7.57 15.77 19.48
CA GLY A 186 -9.00 16.02 19.34
C GLY A 186 -9.80 15.13 20.29
N GLY A 187 -10.46 15.70 21.28
CA GLY A 187 -11.30 14.97 22.23
C GLY A 187 -12.56 14.40 21.57
N LEU A 188 -13.12 13.34 22.17
CA LEU A 188 -14.40 12.77 21.71
C LEU A 188 -15.61 13.69 21.97
N ASP A 189 -15.38 14.73 22.76
CA ASP A 189 -16.30 15.80 23.08
C ASP A 189 -16.17 16.98 22.10
N GLY A 190 -15.34 16.86 21.06
CA GLY A 190 -15.08 17.89 20.05
C GLY A 190 -14.07 18.96 20.49
N TYR A 191 -13.56 18.90 21.72
CA TYR A 191 -12.65 19.92 22.25
C TYR A 191 -11.17 19.54 22.07
N LEU A 192 -10.34 20.55 21.85
CA LEU A 192 -8.90 20.39 21.76
C LEU A 192 -8.29 20.14 23.15
N ARG A 193 -7.38 19.18 23.26
CA ARG A 193 -6.58 18.90 24.47
C ARG A 193 -5.12 19.16 24.18
N TYR A 194 -4.40 19.69 25.16
CA TYR A 194 -2.98 20.02 24.99
C TYR A 194 -2.13 19.49 26.14
N PHE A 195 -1.07 18.78 25.76
CA PHE A 195 0.01 18.32 26.62
C PHE A 195 1.29 19.03 26.21
N ARG A 196 1.88 19.82 27.11
CA ARG A 196 3.18 20.42 26.87
C ARG A 196 4.27 19.41 27.15
N ASN A 197 5.32 19.40 26.34
CA ASN A 197 6.54 18.66 26.66
C ASN A 197 7.45 19.55 27.52
N ALA A 198 7.63 19.19 28.79
CA ALA A 198 8.44 19.94 29.75
C ALA A 198 9.93 19.58 29.68
N GLY A 199 10.32 18.69 28.76
CA GLY A 199 11.69 18.24 28.53
C GLY A 199 11.79 16.73 28.41
N VAL A 200 13.02 16.23 28.41
CA VAL A 200 13.30 14.80 28.24
C VAL A 200 13.70 14.18 29.57
N GLY A 201 13.05 13.10 29.92
CA GLY A 201 13.30 12.34 31.14
C GLY A 201 14.35 11.24 30.95
N PRO A 202 14.46 10.34 31.93
CA PRO A 202 15.34 9.18 31.82
C PRO A 202 15.03 8.34 30.57
N GLN A 203 16.07 7.78 29.96
CA GLN A 203 15.98 6.92 28.77
C GLN A 203 15.40 7.61 27.51
N GLY A 204 15.39 8.95 27.45
CA GLY A 204 14.92 9.68 26.28
C GLY A 204 13.40 9.87 26.23
N LEU A 205 12.67 9.58 27.32
CA LEU A 205 11.20 9.68 27.30
C LEU A 205 10.71 11.14 27.43
N PRO A 206 9.79 11.61 26.56
CA PRO A 206 9.23 12.95 26.67
C PRO A 206 8.44 13.13 27.98
N GLN A 207 8.61 14.26 28.66
CA GLN A 207 7.94 14.59 29.92
C GLN A 207 6.68 15.41 29.64
N LEU A 208 5.56 14.74 29.43
CA LEU A 208 4.31 15.39 29.02
C LEU A 208 3.47 15.86 30.21
N GLU A 209 3.15 17.16 30.24
CA GLU A 209 2.30 17.79 31.25
C GLU A 209 0.97 18.19 30.64
N LEU A 210 -0.14 17.75 31.24
CA LEU A 210 -1.48 18.18 30.81
C LEU A 210 -1.65 19.67 31.13
N VAL A 211 -1.81 20.48 30.08
CA VAL A 211 -2.08 21.93 30.21
C VAL A 211 -3.58 22.16 30.34
N SER A 212 -4.39 21.52 29.49
CA SER A 212 -5.85 21.61 29.54
C SER A 212 -6.54 20.47 28.80
N GLU A 213 -7.64 20.00 29.37
CA GLU A 213 -8.60 19.07 28.73
C GLU A 213 -9.54 19.76 27.72
N ARG A 214 -9.61 21.10 27.76
CA ARG A 214 -10.36 21.95 26.82
C ARG A 214 -9.53 23.20 26.56
N PHE A 215 -8.48 23.04 25.77
CA PHE A 215 -7.50 24.09 25.52
C PHE A 215 -8.17 25.26 24.78
N GLN A 216 -8.23 26.40 25.48
CA GLN A 216 -8.83 27.66 25.01
C GLN A 216 -10.31 27.52 24.56
N ASP A 217 -11.00 26.47 25.03
CA ASP A 217 -12.36 26.10 24.60
C ASP A 217 -12.54 25.93 23.08
N VAL A 218 -11.45 25.68 22.34
CA VAL A 218 -11.51 25.41 20.90
C VAL A 218 -12.29 24.11 20.66
N CYS A 219 -13.33 24.20 19.84
CA CYS A 219 -14.19 23.08 19.49
C CYS A 219 -14.37 22.98 17.98
N ALA A 220 -14.13 21.80 17.42
CA ALA A 220 -14.35 21.50 16.02
C ALA A 220 -15.40 20.38 15.90
N GLY A 221 -16.45 20.63 15.11
CA GLY A 221 -17.54 19.69 14.90
C GLY A 221 -18.91 20.37 14.76
N PRO A 222 -19.98 19.61 14.48
CA PRO A 222 -21.30 20.19 14.27
C PRO A 222 -21.85 20.86 15.54
N PRO A 223 -22.84 21.77 15.42
CA PRO A 223 -23.43 22.48 16.56
C PRO A 223 -23.99 21.56 17.66
N SER A 224 -24.33 20.31 17.32
CA SER A 224 -24.76 19.28 18.28
C SER A 224 -23.66 18.84 19.26
N VAL A 225 -22.39 19.07 18.92
CA VAL A 225 -21.20 18.68 19.70
C VAL A 225 -20.70 19.87 20.51
N CYS A 226 -20.44 20.97 19.80
CA CYS A 226 -19.88 22.18 20.40
C CYS A 226 -20.92 23.03 21.17
N GLY A 227 -22.20 22.66 21.09
CA GLY A 227 -23.32 23.47 21.53
C GLY A 227 -23.55 24.65 20.56
N SER A 228 -24.79 25.12 20.44
CA SER A 228 -25.13 26.29 19.63
C SER A 228 -24.51 27.56 20.22
N SER A 229 -23.25 27.84 19.91
CA SER A 229 -22.55 29.10 20.22
C SER A 229 -21.46 29.46 19.20
N GLY A 230 -21.59 28.98 17.96
CA GLY A 230 -20.73 29.35 16.83
C GLY A 230 -21.24 30.59 16.08
N GLU A 231 -21.35 31.74 16.75
CA GLU A 231 -21.25 33.05 16.11
C GLU A 231 -20.26 33.88 16.91
N SER A 232 -19.09 34.11 16.31
CA SER A 232 -18.10 35.07 16.76
C SER A 232 -18.75 36.45 16.89
N ARG A 233 -19.00 36.93 18.12
CA ARG A 233 -19.39 38.32 18.38
C ARG A 233 -18.15 39.20 18.46
N SER A 234 -17.78 39.82 17.35
CA SER A 234 -17.00 41.05 17.33
C SER A 234 -17.94 42.26 17.53
N GLY A 235 -17.97 42.84 18.72
CA GLY A 235 -18.67 44.11 18.99
C GLY A 235 -18.67 44.50 20.48
N PRO A 236 -18.59 45.79 20.84
CA PRO A 236 -18.47 46.22 22.23
C PRO A 236 -19.80 46.00 22.98
N LEU A 237 -19.69 45.53 24.22
CA LEU A 237 -20.79 45.19 25.13
C LEU A 237 -21.74 46.37 25.38
N PRO A 238 -23.07 46.20 25.27
CA PRO A 238 -24.02 47.09 25.93
C PRO A 238 -24.37 46.57 27.32
N THR A 239 -24.22 47.44 28.31
CA THR A 239 -24.72 47.30 29.68
C THR A 239 -26.24 47.32 29.73
N VAL A 240 -26.89 46.37 30.42
CA VAL A 240 -28.33 46.45 30.80
C VAL A 240 -28.55 45.84 32.20
N PRO A 241 -29.47 46.38 33.04
CA PRO A 241 -29.43 46.28 34.50
C PRO A 241 -30.23 45.12 35.13
N ARG A 242 -30.00 44.94 36.44
CA ARG A 242 -30.64 43.98 37.38
C ARG A 242 -32.14 44.25 37.61
N GLY A 243 -32.93 43.18 37.72
CA GLY A 243 -34.27 43.11 38.33
C GLY A 243 -34.67 41.65 38.65
N PRO A 244 -35.53 41.37 39.67
CA PRO A 244 -35.36 40.20 40.54
C PRO A 244 -36.34 39.01 40.38
N ARG A 245 -35.98 37.93 41.08
CA ARG A 245 -36.45 36.53 41.18
C ARG A 245 -37.93 36.26 41.52
N ALA A 246 -38.44 35.09 41.07
CA ALA A 246 -39.18 34.03 41.82
C ALA A 246 -39.54 32.89 40.83
N SER A 247 -39.77 31.60 41.11
CA SER A 247 -39.54 30.62 42.20
C SER A 247 -39.82 29.22 41.60
N THR A 248 -39.08 28.20 42.05
CA THR A 248 -39.06 26.73 41.80
C THR A 248 -40.40 25.95 41.83
N PRO A 249 -40.47 24.60 41.63
CA PRO A 249 -39.65 23.62 40.89
C PRO A 249 -40.46 22.56 40.09
N SER A 250 -39.84 21.84 39.15
CA SER A 250 -39.99 20.38 38.99
C SER A 250 -39.09 19.86 37.87
N ALA A 251 -38.16 18.97 38.23
CA ALA A 251 -37.50 18.12 37.26
C ALA A 251 -38.47 16.99 36.84
N PRO A 252 -38.29 16.46 35.62
CA PRO A 252 -37.91 15.07 35.57
C PRO A 252 -36.58 14.89 34.84
N ARG A 253 -35.84 13.89 35.32
CA ARG A 253 -34.61 13.31 34.75
C ARG A 253 -34.65 13.33 33.21
N GLN A 254 -33.86 14.21 32.60
CA GLN A 254 -33.46 13.98 31.21
C GLN A 254 -32.35 12.94 31.19
N ALA A 255 -32.59 11.92 30.37
CA ALA A 255 -31.69 10.86 29.96
C ALA A 255 -30.31 11.42 29.53
N PRO A 256 -29.24 10.61 29.60
CA PRO A 256 -27.88 11.09 29.33
C PRO A 256 -27.78 11.65 27.92
N ARG A 257 -27.27 12.88 27.78
CA ARG A 257 -26.86 13.42 26.49
C ARG A 257 -25.71 12.57 25.96
N THR A 258 -26.03 11.59 25.12
CA THR A 258 -25.06 10.85 24.32
C THR A 258 -24.74 11.67 23.09
N ALA A 259 -23.71 12.49 23.19
CA ALA A 259 -23.01 13.04 22.03
C ALA A 259 -21.52 12.79 22.26
N ARG A 260 -21.04 11.62 21.83
CA ARG A 260 -19.61 11.34 21.73
C ARG A 260 -19.29 11.28 20.24
N HIS A 261 -18.51 12.23 19.76
CA HIS A 261 -17.97 12.24 18.39
C HIS A 261 -16.56 11.65 18.42
N GLY A 262 -16.21 10.86 17.40
CA GLY A 262 -15.38 9.68 17.66
C GLY A 262 -14.00 9.62 17.02
N ALA A 263 -13.71 10.50 16.07
CA ALA A 263 -12.69 10.23 15.07
C ALA A 263 -12.13 11.53 14.48
N ASN A 264 -10.90 11.88 14.84
CA ASN A 264 -10.26 13.14 14.51
C ASN A 264 -8.82 12.90 14.02
N ALA A 265 -8.39 13.65 13.03
CA ALA A 265 -7.02 13.66 12.58
C ALA A 265 -6.47 15.08 12.67
N LEU A 266 -5.58 15.34 13.64
CA LEU A 266 -4.88 16.61 13.74
C LEU A 266 -3.57 16.58 12.97
N ALA A 267 -3.25 17.70 12.34
CA ALA A 267 -1.92 18.00 11.81
C ALA A 267 -1.54 19.41 12.27
N ALA A 268 -0.26 19.61 12.60
CA ALA A 268 0.30 20.91 12.94
C ALA A 268 1.32 21.33 11.87
N GLY A 269 1.42 22.63 11.62
CA GLY A 269 2.40 23.22 10.72
C GLY A 269 2.13 24.70 10.45
N ASP A 270 3.16 25.43 10.04
CA ASP A 270 3.09 26.87 9.76
C ASP A 270 2.37 27.16 8.43
N LEU A 271 1.03 27.25 8.49
CA LEU A 271 0.18 27.34 7.30
C LEU A 271 0.19 28.71 6.64
N ASP A 272 0.46 29.79 7.35
CA ASP A 272 0.50 31.14 6.77
C ASP A 272 1.92 31.73 6.64
N ALA A 273 2.92 30.99 7.09
CA ALA A 273 4.35 31.31 7.04
C ALA A 273 4.73 32.49 7.96
N ASP A 274 4.07 32.60 9.12
CA ASP A 274 4.37 33.62 10.13
C ASP A 274 5.37 33.14 11.21
N GLY A 275 5.75 31.87 11.15
CA GLY A 275 6.80 31.26 11.96
C GLY A 275 6.31 30.50 13.19
N ASP A 276 5.00 30.42 13.43
CA ASP A 276 4.40 29.53 14.41
C ASP A 276 3.51 28.45 13.76
N GLU A 277 3.12 27.43 14.54
CA GLU A 277 2.31 26.33 14.00
C GLU A 277 0.81 26.61 14.13
N ASP A 278 0.10 26.43 13.03
CA ASP A 278 -1.36 26.31 12.93
C ASP A 278 -1.79 24.84 13.07
N LEU A 279 -3.09 24.59 13.20
CA LEU A 279 -3.66 23.24 13.10
C LEU A 279 -4.64 23.09 11.94
N LEU A 280 -4.59 21.91 11.32
CA LEU A 280 -5.69 21.35 10.55
C LEU A 280 -6.33 20.21 11.33
N TRP A 281 -7.65 20.21 11.34
CA TRP A 281 -8.45 19.16 11.97
C TRP A 281 -9.36 18.52 10.94
N GLY A 282 -9.04 17.26 10.59
CA GLY A 282 -9.91 16.40 9.80
C GLY A 282 -10.90 15.66 10.70
N ASP A 283 -12.19 15.88 10.45
CA ASP A 283 -13.29 15.28 11.21
C ASP A 283 -14.11 14.35 10.31
N PHE A 284 -14.71 13.32 10.91
CA PHE A 284 -15.53 12.35 10.19
C PHE A 284 -16.76 12.96 9.50
N PHE A 285 -17.33 14.03 10.06
CA PHE A 285 -18.57 14.64 9.57
C PHE A 285 -18.35 15.83 8.64
N SER A 286 -17.11 16.24 8.44
CA SER A 286 -16.77 17.36 7.56
C SER A 286 -16.11 16.87 6.28
N ALA A 287 -16.62 17.31 5.12
CA ALA A 287 -16.00 17.09 3.82
C ALA A 287 -14.67 17.85 3.65
N SER A 288 -14.43 18.87 4.48
CA SER A 288 -13.26 19.73 4.51
C SER A 288 -12.53 19.67 5.86
N PHE A 289 -11.33 20.26 5.96
CA PHE A 289 -10.69 20.50 7.25
C PHE A 289 -11.30 21.71 7.97
N TYR A 290 -11.31 21.64 9.30
CA TYR A 290 -11.32 22.85 10.12
C TYR A 290 -9.90 23.40 10.21
N ARG A 291 -9.69 24.66 9.86
CA ARG A 291 -8.42 25.37 10.11
C ARG A 291 -8.53 26.07 11.46
N ILE A 292 -7.51 25.92 12.28
CA ILE A 292 -7.38 26.58 13.58
C ILE A 292 -6.08 27.38 13.53
N GLU A 293 -6.23 28.70 13.39
CA GLU A 293 -5.12 29.65 13.26
C GLU A 293 -4.58 30.02 14.64
N ASN A 294 -3.26 29.93 14.80
CA ASN A 294 -2.55 30.50 15.93
C ASN A 294 -2.30 31.98 15.65
N SER A 295 -3.09 32.84 16.31
CA SER A 295 -3.01 34.29 16.12
C SER A 295 -2.27 35.00 17.26
N GLY A 296 -1.59 34.21 18.09
CA GLY A 296 -0.86 34.67 19.27
C GLY A 296 0.57 35.09 18.94
N PRO A 297 1.25 35.82 19.84
CA PRO A 297 2.69 36.00 19.69
C PRO A 297 3.45 34.69 20.01
N CYS A 298 4.69 34.55 19.55
CA CYS A 298 5.58 33.40 19.84
C CYS A 298 5.69 32.99 21.32
N SER A 299 5.44 33.93 22.24
CA SER A 299 5.46 33.67 23.69
C SER A 299 4.17 33.06 24.24
N ARG A 300 3.10 33.01 23.43
CA ARG A 300 1.76 32.58 23.86
C ARG A 300 0.89 32.20 22.66
N VAL A 301 0.56 30.92 22.60
CA VAL A 301 -0.42 30.32 21.67
C VAL A 301 -1.83 30.95 21.83
N ASP A 302 -2.50 31.26 20.72
CA ASP A 302 -3.90 31.69 20.65
C ASP A 302 -4.65 31.07 19.45
N LEU A 303 -5.28 29.91 19.69
CA LEU A 303 -5.94 29.06 18.69
C LEU A 303 -7.45 29.35 18.53
N ARG A 304 -7.94 30.51 18.98
CA ARG A 304 -9.38 30.80 19.00
C ARG A 304 -9.95 31.22 17.64
N ARG A 305 -9.11 31.35 16.61
CA ARG A 305 -9.55 31.67 15.25
C ARG A 305 -9.73 30.39 14.45
N THR A 306 -10.98 30.07 14.10
CA THR A 306 -11.31 28.83 13.41
C THR A 306 -12.10 29.09 12.13
N SER A 307 -11.83 28.33 11.06
CA SER A 307 -12.72 28.18 9.91
C SER A 307 -13.11 26.72 9.73
N ASP A 308 -14.28 26.47 9.14
CA ASP A 308 -14.82 25.13 8.87
C ASP A 308 -14.42 24.58 7.49
N THR A 309 -13.64 25.36 6.74
CA THR A 309 -13.23 25.06 5.39
C THR A 309 -11.75 25.40 5.18
N PHE A 310 -11.07 24.56 4.38
CA PHE A 310 -9.68 24.74 3.98
C PHE A 310 -9.35 23.90 2.72
N PRO A 311 -8.50 24.37 1.80
CA PRO A 311 -7.95 25.73 1.69
C PRO A 311 -9.02 26.81 1.49
N PRO A 312 -8.78 28.08 1.87
CA PRO A 312 -9.83 29.12 1.84
C PRO A 312 -10.38 29.44 0.44
N GLN A 313 -9.55 29.34 -0.61
CA GLN A 313 -9.93 29.69 -1.99
C GLN A 313 -10.71 28.58 -2.67
N HIS A 314 -10.28 27.34 -2.45
CA HIS A 314 -10.86 26.13 -3.01
C HIS A 314 -10.90 25.07 -1.91
N PRO A 315 -11.87 25.13 -0.99
CA PRO A 315 -11.99 24.15 0.08
C PRO A 315 -12.09 22.74 -0.47
N VAL A 316 -11.40 21.80 0.17
CA VAL A 316 -11.50 20.40 -0.24
C VAL A 316 -12.93 19.90 0.00
N GLN A 317 -13.42 19.07 -0.92
CA GLN A 317 -14.75 18.47 -0.88
C GLN A 317 -14.58 16.97 -1.04
N THR A 318 -14.55 16.26 0.09
CA THR A 318 -14.26 14.82 0.16
C THR A 318 -15.38 14.08 0.91
N ALA A 319 -15.23 12.77 1.07
CA ALA A 319 -16.09 11.99 1.96
C ALA A 319 -15.90 12.38 3.46
N GLY A 320 -14.78 13.01 3.80
CA GLY A 320 -14.43 13.47 5.14
C GLY A 320 -13.30 12.67 5.80
N PHE A 321 -13.21 12.77 7.13
CA PHE A 321 -12.15 12.17 7.95
C PHE A 321 -10.75 12.31 7.33
N ASN A 322 -10.41 13.52 6.91
CA ASN A 322 -9.20 13.79 6.15
C ASN A 322 -7.96 13.69 7.03
N ALA A 323 -7.07 12.77 6.69
CA ALA A 323 -5.83 12.48 7.37
C ALA A 323 -4.68 13.30 6.80
N ALA A 324 -4.54 14.55 7.25
CA ALA A 324 -3.49 15.45 6.77
C ALA A 324 -2.11 15.21 7.38
N ASP A 325 -1.12 15.67 6.63
CA ASP A 325 0.19 16.09 7.10
C ASP A 325 0.63 17.38 6.37
N LEU A 326 1.46 18.17 7.04
CA LEU A 326 1.93 19.46 6.55
C LEU A 326 3.45 19.45 6.57
N ALA A 327 4.05 19.53 5.39
CA ALA A 327 5.51 19.49 5.27
C ALA A 327 5.98 20.34 4.08
N PRO A 328 7.09 21.08 4.22
CA PRO A 328 7.69 21.77 3.08
C PRO A 328 8.15 20.77 2.01
N LEU A 329 8.14 21.20 0.75
CA LEU A 329 8.63 20.42 -0.39
C LEU A 329 9.71 21.21 -1.13
N GLY A 330 10.80 20.53 -1.48
CA GLY A 330 11.97 21.12 -2.12
C GLY A 330 12.46 22.35 -1.36
N SER A 331 12.76 23.43 -2.07
CA SER A 331 13.25 24.69 -1.49
C SER A 331 12.16 25.57 -0.85
N SER A 332 10.88 25.19 -0.94
CA SER A 332 9.78 25.98 -0.38
C SER A 332 9.82 25.95 1.15
N ARG A 333 9.70 27.12 1.78
CA ARG A 333 9.45 27.23 3.23
C ARG A 333 7.97 27.12 3.60
N ARG A 334 7.06 27.20 2.62
CA ARG A 334 5.63 27.01 2.83
C ARG A 334 5.31 25.51 2.81
N PRO A 335 4.61 24.96 3.83
CA PRO A 335 4.27 23.55 3.84
C PRO A 335 3.26 23.23 2.75
N ALA A 336 3.56 22.20 1.97
CA ALA A 336 2.54 21.53 1.16
C ALA A 336 1.59 20.77 2.08
N LEU A 337 0.38 20.55 1.58
CA LEU A 337 -0.64 19.74 2.24
C LEU A 337 -0.73 18.39 1.51
N ILE A 338 -0.36 17.32 2.20
CA ILE A 338 -0.63 15.95 1.77
C ILE A 338 -1.71 15.38 2.68
N PHE A 339 -2.71 14.71 2.12
CA PHE A 339 -3.73 14.09 2.96
C PHE A 339 -4.37 12.89 2.33
N GLY A 340 -4.71 11.93 3.19
CA GLY A 340 -5.53 10.80 2.81
C GLY A 340 -7.00 10.99 3.19
N VAL A 341 -7.92 10.41 2.43
CA VAL A 341 -9.36 10.40 2.76
C VAL A 341 -9.69 9.05 3.39
N LEU A 342 -10.00 9.02 4.69
CA LEU A 342 -10.23 7.76 5.41
C LEU A 342 -11.68 7.26 5.33
N GLY A 343 -12.59 8.07 4.80
CA GLY A 343 -14.04 7.82 4.77
C GLY A 343 -14.82 9.06 5.20
N GLY A 344 -15.91 8.90 5.96
CA GLY A 344 -16.69 10.02 6.52
C GLY A 344 -18.15 10.03 6.07
N SER A 345 -18.92 11.01 6.55
CA SER A 345 -20.34 11.18 6.20
C SER A 345 -20.61 12.15 5.05
N GLY A 346 -19.55 12.67 4.40
CA GLY A 346 -19.64 13.43 3.16
C GLY A 346 -20.14 12.58 1.99
N ALA A 347 -20.54 13.22 0.89
CA ALA A 347 -21.25 12.56 -0.21
C ALA A 347 -20.42 11.45 -0.91
N GLY A 348 -20.92 10.21 -0.82
CA GLY A 348 -20.67 9.10 -1.76
C GLY A 348 -19.30 8.42 -1.69
N ALA A 349 -19.17 7.29 -2.39
CA ALA A 349 -17.99 6.43 -2.48
C ALA A 349 -16.70 7.08 -3.08
N ALA A 350 -16.55 8.41 -3.00
CA ALA A 350 -15.42 9.18 -3.51
C ALA A 350 -14.08 8.85 -2.82
N GLY A 351 -14.09 8.18 -1.67
CA GLY A 351 -12.88 7.91 -0.85
C GLY A 351 -12.09 6.64 -1.18
N THR A 352 -12.46 5.85 -2.20
CA THR A 352 -11.77 4.57 -2.48
C THR A 352 -10.76 4.62 -3.60
N VAL A 353 -10.64 5.74 -4.34
CA VAL A 353 -9.70 5.84 -5.49
C VAL A 353 -9.10 7.25 -5.63
N ASP A 354 -9.87 8.31 -5.36
CA ASP A 354 -9.35 9.69 -5.24
C ASP A 354 -9.17 10.01 -3.75
N ASN A 355 -8.15 9.43 -3.13
CA ASN A 355 -8.05 9.44 -1.68
C ASN A 355 -6.65 9.70 -1.14
N LEU A 356 -5.66 10.01 -1.98
CA LEU A 356 -4.34 10.47 -1.54
C LEU A 356 -3.95 11.73 -2.31
N TYR A 357 -4.25 12.86 -1.70
CA TYR A 357 -4.12 14.20 -2.29
C TYR A 357 -2.78 14.82 -1.96
N LEU A 358 -2.24 15.57 -2.93
CA LEU A 358 -1.13 16.48 -2.75
C LEU A 358 -1.54 17.87 -3.25
N LEU A 359 -1.49 18.86 -2.36
CA LEU A 359 -1.72 20.27 -2.66
C LEU A 359 -0.44 21.06 -2.36
N GLU A 360 0.11 21.70 -3.37
CA GLU A 360 1.28 22.56 -3.25
C GLU A 360 0.87 23.95 -2.74
N HIS A 361 1.56 24.46 -1.73
CA HIS A 361 1.31 25.80 -1.22
C HIS A 361 2.12 26.85 -1.97
N THR A 362 1.46 27.54 -2.90
CA THR A 362 2.07 28.62 -3.69
C THR A 362 1.82 30.00 -3.05
N PRO A 363 2.53 31.07 -3.45
CA PRO A 363 2.21 32.43 -3.02
C PRO A 363 0.78 32.90 -3.34
N ARG A 364 0.09 32.23 -4.27
CA ARG A 364 -1.30 32.52 -4.62
C ARG A 364 -2.30 31.66 -3.85
N GLY A 365 -1.86 30.78 -2.95
CA GLY A 365 -2.68 29.79 -2.25
C GLY A 365 -2.34 28.36 -2.64
N PHE A 366 -3.16 27.41 -2.20
CA PHE A 366 -2.96 25.99 -2.46
C PHE A 366 -3.40 25.61 -3.88
N ARG A 367 -2.54 24.89 -4.59
CA ARG A 367 -2.81 24.31 -5.91
C ARG A 367 -2.80 22.80 -5.80
N GLU A 368 -3.90 22.16 -6.21
CA GLU A 368 -3.97 20.71 -6.32
C GLU A 368 -2.96 20.21 -7.36
N ARG A 369 -2.07 19.31 -6.94
CA ARG A 369 -1.09 18.62 -7.78
C ARG A 369 -1.58 17.24 -8.19
N SER A 370 -2.16 16.52 -7.24
CA SER A 370 -2.67 15.18 -7.46
C SER A 370 -3.79 14.84 -6.48
N ARG A 371 -4.69 13.95 -6.90
CA ARG A 371 -5.68 13.25 -6.04
C ARG A 371 -5.32 11.78 -5.83
N ARG A 372 -4.26 11.32 -6.51
CA ARG A 372 -3.72 9.96 -6.54
C ARG A 372 -2.21 10.04 -6.59
N LEU A 373 -1.61 10.53 -5.51
CA LEU A 373 -0.16 10.74 -5.45
C LEU A 373 0.63 9.48 -5.86
N LEU A 374 0.12 8.31 -5.46
CA LEU A 374 0.61 7.01 -5.90
C LEU A 374 -0.32 6.49 -6.99
N SER A 375 0.17 6.38 -8.22
CA SER A 375 -0.61 5.90 -9.36
C SER A 375 -0.51 4.38 -9.52
N MET A 376 -1.63 3.69 -9.39
CA MET A 376 -1.76 2.23 -9.45
C MET A 376 -2.99 1.78 -10.23
N ILE A 377 -3.12 0.47 -10.49
CA ILE A 377 -4.38 -0.11 -10.92
C ILE A 377 -5.34 0.03 -9.74
N ASP A 378 -6.41 0.80 -9.90
CA ASP A 378 -7.38 1.01 -8.83
C ASP A 378 -8.81 1.09 -9.38
N ALA A 379 -9.63 0.16 -8.92
CA ALA A 379 -11.03 -0.01 -9.27
C ALA A 379 -11.97 0.21 -8.06
N GLY A 380 -11.45 0.78 -6.96
CA GLY A 380 -12.14 0.88 -5.67
C GLY A 380 -11.93 -0.36 -4.82
N ALA A 381 -12.79 -0.55 -3.82
CA ALA A 381 -12.68 -1.65 -2.86
C ALA A 381 -13.00 -3.04 -3.43
N GLU A 382 -12.45 -4.09 -2.79
CA GLU A 382 -12.70 -5.51 -3.11
C GLU A 382 -12.51 -5.84 -4.61
N SER A 383 -11.27 -5.73 -5.10
CA SER A 383 -10.93 -6.05 -6.48
C SER A 383 -10.93 -7.57 -6.74
N ALA A 384 -11.29 -7.98 -7.95
CA ALA A 384 -11.27 -9.37 -8.40
C ALA A 384 -10.73 -9.46 -9.84
N PRO A 385 -9.44 -9.82 -10.03
CA PRO A 385 -8.87 -9.99 -11.36
C PRO A 385 -9.31 -11.32 -11.97
N ALA A 386 -9.49 -11.34 -13.29
CA ALA A 386 -9.51 -12.55 -14.10
C ALA A 386 -8.80 -12.29 -15.42
N PHE A 387 -8.14 -13.31 -15.94
CA PHE A 387 -7.34 -13.22 -17.15
C PHE A 387 -7.85 -14.19 -18.21
N ALA A 388 -7.86 -13.75 -19.46
CA ALA A 388 -8.19 -14.55 -20.63
C ALA A 388 -7.68 -13.83 -21.88
N ASP A 389 -7.42 -14.55 -22.97
CA ASP A 389 -7.15 -13.94 -24.27
C ASP A 389 -8.47 -13.47 -24.88
N LEU A 390 -8.83 -12.20 -24.66
CA LEU A 390 -10.15 -11.67 -25.04
C LEU A 390 -10.15 -11.12 -26.46
N ASP A 391 -8.99 -10.78 -27.01
CA ASP A 391 -8.86 -10.24 -28.35
C ASP A 391 -8.22 -11.20 -29.37
N GLY A 392 -7.88 -12.41 -28.94
CA GLY A 392 -7.47 -13.53 -29.78
C GLY A 392 -6.05 -13.39 -30.33
N ASP A 393 -5.15 -12.74 -29.58
CA ASP A 393 -3.77 -12.52 -29.96
C ASP A 393 -2.75 -13.43 -29.22
N ASP A 394 -3.25 -14.48 -28.56
CA ASP A 394 -2.53 -15.48 -27.77
C ASP A 394 -1.87 -14.90 -26.50
N ASP A 395 -2.31 -13.74 -26.00
CA ASP A 395 -1.85 -13.18 -24.74
C ASP A 395 -2.99 -12.87 -23.75
N PRO A 396 -2.76 -12.99 -22.42
CA PRO A 396 -3.85 -12.83 -21.45
C PRO A 396 -4.13 -11.35 -21.16
N ASP A 397 -5.33 -10.92 -21.51
CA ASP A 397 -5.93 -9.66 -21.07
C ASP A 397 -6.45 -9.72 -19.64
N LEU A 398 -6.70 -8.55 -19.03
CA LEU A 398 -7.25 -8.44 -17.68
C LEU A 398 -8.66 -7.86 -17.67
N ALA A 399 -9.61 -8.64 -17.15
CA ALA A 399 -10.89 -8.15 -16.65
C ALA A 399 -10.83 -7.96 -15.13
N LEU A 400 -11.21 -6.78 -14.65
CA LEU A 400 -11.13 -6.43 -13.23
C LEU A 400 -12.50 -6.09 -12.66
N GLY A 401 -12.99 -6.95 -11.77
CA GLY A 401 -14.17 -6.70 -10.95
C GLY A 401 -13.86 -5.85 -9.71
N SER A 402 -14.91 -5.24 -9.13
CA SER A 402 -14.80 -4.53 -7.84
C SER A 402 -16.13 -4.48 -7.08
N ALA A 403 -16.11 -4.09 -5.80
CA ALA A 403 -17.32 -3.88 -5.03
C ALA A 403 -18.23 -2.82 -5.64
N ARG A 404 -17.72 -1.61 -5.86
CA ARG A 404 -18.45 -0.46 -6.39
C ARG A 404 -17.57 0.34 -7.34
N ALA A 405 -18.18 0.93 -8.36
CA ALA A 405 -17.48 1.92 -9.16
C ALA A 405 -17.23 3.20 -8.33
N PRO A 406 -16.10 3.89 -8.55
CA PRO A 406 -15.83 5.16 -7.88
C PRO A 406 -16.95 6.17 -8.18
N GLY A 407 -17.53 6.76 -7.13
CA GLY A 407 -18.61 7.75 -7.25
C GLY A 407 -19.98 7.19 -7.66
N ASN A 408 -20.20 5.87 -7.63
CA ASN A 408 -21.49 5.24 -7.90
C ASN A 408 -21.89 4.26 -6.79
N ASP A 409 -23.09 4.44 -6.24
CA ASP A 409 -23.62 3.59 -5.18
C ASP A 409 -24.33 2.33 -5.72
N ASP A 410 -24.67 2.29 -7.02
CA ASP A 410 -25.44 1.21 -7.66
C ASP A 410 -24.60 -0.04 -8.04
N GLY A 411 -23.27 0.01 -7.91
CA GLY A 411 -22.35 -1.11 -8.19
C GLY A 411 -21.20 -0.78 -9.15
N ALA A 412 -20.36 -1.77 -9.46
CA ALA A 412 -19.25 -1.68 -10.39
C ALA A 412 -19.56 -2.37 -11.74
N ARG A 413 -18.93 -1.87 -12.81
CA ARG A 413 -18.77 -2.61 -14.06
C ARG A 413 -17.34 -3.14 -14.13
N LEU A 414 -17.13 -4.25 -14.83
CA LEU A 414 -15.79 -4.76 -15.08
C LEU A 414 -14.95 -3.71 -15.83
N ALA A 415 -13.75 -3.46 -15.33
CA ALA A 415 -12.74 -2.72 -16.08
C ALA A 415 -11.99 -3.68 -17.00
N TYR A 416 -11.60 -3.20 -18.18
CA TYR A 416 -10.85 -3.96 -19.18
C TYR A 416 -9.47 -3.33 -19.38
N PHE A 417 -8.43 -4.16 -19.30
CA PHE A 417 -7.06 -3.82 -19.62
C PHE A 417 -6.60 -4.79 -20.70
N GLU A 418 -6.38 -4.25 -21.90
CA GLU A 418 -5.82 -5.01 -23.00
C GLU A 418 -4.32 -5.13 -22.82
N ASN A 419 -3.78 -6.33 -22.95
CA ASN A 419 -2.35 -6.52 -23.07
C ASN A 419 -1.95 -6.22 -24.52
N THR A 420 -0.99 -5.31 -24.68
CA THR A 420 -0.63 -4.73 -25.99
C THR A 420 0.83 -5.02 -26.34
N ALA A 421 1.37 -6.08 -25.77
CA ALA A 421 2.76 -6.47 -25.97
C ALA A 421 3.00 -6.80 -27.45
N SER A 422 3.97 -6.12 -28.07
CA SER A 422 4.14 -6.16 -29.55
C SER A 422 4.64 -7.49 -30.13
N ALA A 423 4.93 -8.50 -29.30
CA ALA A 423 5.41 -9.80 -29.72
C ALA A 423 5.14 -10.87 -28.64
N ARG A 424 4.79 -12.08 -29.09
CA ARG A 424 4.67 -13.27 -28.24
C ARG A 424 5.94 -13.48 -27.41
N GLY A 425 5.80 -13.59 -26.09
CA GLY A 425 6.92 -13.74 -25.15
C GLY A 425 7.60 -12.43 -24.72
N ALA A 426 7.19 -11.27 -25.24
CA ALA A 426 7.60 -9.99 -24.68
C ALA A 426 6.97 -9.78 -23.29
N ALA A 427 7.58 -8.92 -22.48
CA ALA A 427 6.99 -8.53 -21.20
C ALA A 427 5.59 -7.92 -21.44
N PRO A 428 4.57 -8.27 -20.65
CA PRO A 428 3.22 -7.76 -20.83
C PRO A 428 3.16 -6.23 -20.80
N GLU A 429 2.23 -5.65 -21.56
CA GLU A 429 1.95 -4.23 -21.53
C GLU A 429 0.45 -3.98 -21.41
N LEU A 430 -0.05 -3.80 -20.19
CA LEU A 430 -1.48 -3.61 -19.94
C LEU A 430 -1.92 -2.16 -20.18
N ARG A 431 -2.98 -1.96 -20.97
CA ARG A 431 -3.57 -0.67 -21.28
C ARG A 431 -5.06 -0.67 -20.95
N ARG A 432 -5.45 0.15 -19.98
CA ARG A 432 -6.87 0.30 -19.60
C ARG A 432 -7.67 0.86 -20.79
N ARG A 433 -8.68 0.13 -21.26
CA ARG A 433 -9.57 0.63 -22.30
C ARG A 433 -10.68 1.53 -21.74
N ARG A 434 -11.09 2.52 -22.53
CA ARG A 434 -12.22 3.41 -22.20
C ARG A 434 -13.55 2.68 -22.38
N ALA A 435 -14.62 3.22 -21.82
CA ALA A 435 -15.96 2.61 -21.89
C ALA A 435 -16.41 2.23 -23.31
N ALA A 436 -16.07 3.03 -24.33
CA ALA A 436 -16.44 2.74 -25.72
C ALA A 436 -15.72 1.52 -26.34
N ALA A 437 -14.59 1.12 -25.77
CA ALA A 437 -13.78 -0.02 -26.20
C ALA A 437 -13.67 -1.07 -25.08
N ASN A 438 -14.57 -1.03 -24.10
CA ASN A 438 -14.65 -2.04 -23.05
C ASN A 438 -15.76 -3.04 -23.43
N PRO A 439 -15.43 -4.33 -23.66
CA PRO A 439 -16.41 -5.31 -24.13
C PRO A 439 -17.52 -5.59 -23.09
N PHE A 440 -17.27 -5.28 -21.82
CA PHE A 440 -18.23 -5.45 -20.73
C PHE A 440 -19.16 -4.23 -20.54
N ALA A 441 -19.05 -3.19 -21.38
CA ALA A 441 -19.79 -1.93 -21.19
C ALA A 441 -21.32 -2.10 -21.25
N ALA A 442 -21.81 -3.08 -22.01
CA ALA A 442 -23.24 -3.39 -22.11
C ALA A 442 -23.79 -4.12 -20.88
N LEU A 443 -22.93 -4.79 -20.11
CA LEU A 443 -23.34 -5.57 -18.94
C LEU A 443 -23.86 -4.66 -17.81
N PRO A 444 -24.81 -5.14 -17.00
CA PRO A 444 -25.33 -4.38 -15.87
C PRO A 444 -24.24 -4.15 -14.82
N ALA A 445 -24.24 -2.96 -14.21
CA ALA A 445 -23.45 -2.72 -13.02
C ALA A 445 -23.99 -3.59 -11.87
N ARG A 446 -23.09 -4.23 -11.12
CA ARG A 446 -23.45 -5.07 -9.98
C ARG A 446 -22.50 -4.82 -8.82
N PHE A 447 -22.95 -5.09 -7.61
CA PHE A 447 -22.13 -4.95 -6.42
C PHE A 447 -21.26 -6.22 -6.22
N GLY A 448 -19.95 -6.05 -6.07
CA GLY A 448 -19.02 -7.15 -5.79
C GLY A 448 -18.82 -8.13 -6.94
N THR A 449 -18.46 -7.62 -8.13
CA THR A 449 -18.30 -8.45 -9.33
C THR A 449 -17.03 -9.30 -9.30
N HIS A 450 -17.16 -10.57 -9.68
CA HIS A 450 -16.07 -11.54 -9.80
C HIS A 450 -16.16 -12.22 -11.18
N PRO A 451 -15.34 -11.81 -12.16
CA PRO A 451 -15.27 -12.48 -13.45
C PRO A 451 -14.49 -13.80 -13.35
N ALA A 452 -14.83 -14.76 -14.21
CA ALA A 452 -14.02 -15.92 -14.56
C ALA A 452 -14.30 -16.28 -16.02
N PHE A 453 -13.32 -16.86 -16.71
CA PHE A 453 -13.44 -17.19 -18.12
C PHE A 453 -13.13 -18.66 -18.40
N ALA A 454 -13.82 -19.21 -19.39
CA ALA A 454 -13.55 -20.51 -20.01
C ALA A 454 -14.25 -20.53 -21.38
N ASP A 455 -13.74 -21.30 -22.33
CA ASP A 455 -14.46 -21.61 -23.58
C ASP A 455 -15.53 -22.67 -23.27
N LEU A 456 -16.81 -22.29 -23.24
CA LEU A 456 -17.91 -23.16 -22.80
C LEU A 456 -18.65 -23.82 -23.96
N ASP A 457 -18.55 -23.29 -25.18
CA ASP A 457 -19.20 -23.83 -26.39
C ASP A 457 -18.24 -24.34 -27.47
N GLY A 458 -16.94 -24.31 -27.19
CA GLY A 458 -15.89 -24.99 -27.93
C GLY A 458 -15.58 -24.30 -29.25
N ASP A 459 -15.93 -23.02 -29.39
CA ASP A 459 -15.65 -22.22 -30.56
C ASP A 459 -14.26 -21.55 -30.52
N GLY A 460 -13.58 -21.66 -29.38
CA GLY A 460 -12.21 -21.22 -29.15
C GLY A 460 -12.08 -19.80 -28.63
N ASP A 461 -13.17 -19.11 -28.31
CA ASP A 461 -13.12 -17.83 -27.61
C ASP A 461 -13.58 -17.93 -26.13
N PRO A 462 -13.06 -17.07 -25.22
CA PRO A 462 -13.41 -17.20 -23.80
C PRO A 462 -14.78 -16.61 -23.47
N ASP A 463 -15.67 -17.44 -22.92
CA ASP A 463 -16.95 -17.05 -22.34
C ASP A 463 -16.80 -16.54 -20.90
N LEU A 464 -17.78 -15.76 -20.43
CA LEU A 464 -17.72 -15.10 -19.12
C LEU A 464 -18.71 -15.70 -18.11
N ALA A 465 -18.18 -16.18 -16.99
CA ALA A 465 -18.94 -16.29 -15.74
C ALA A 465 -18.78 -15.01 -14.91
N LEU A 466 -19.89 -14.34 -14.60
CA LEU A 466 -19.90 -13.16 -13.74
C LEU A 466 -20.65 -13.44 -12.44
N GLY A 467 -19.88 -13.65 -11.38
CA GLY A 467 -20.39 -13.66 -10.01
C GLY A 467 -20.59 -12.25 -9.47
N ALA A 468 -21.59 -12.08 -8.60
CA ALA A 468 -21.86 -10.82 -7.93
C ALA A 468 -22.61 -11.03 -6.60
N PHE A 469 -22.87 -9.94 -5.88
CA PHE A 469 -23.88 -9.93 -4.83
C PHE A 469 -25.26 -10.31 -5.42
N GLY A 470 -25.85 -11.38 -4.90
CA GLY A 470 -27.19 -11.85 -5.26
C GLY A 470 -27.30 -12.66 -6.55
N GLY A 471 -26.19 -13.04 -7.21
CA GLY A 471 -26.30 -13.95 -8.35
C GLY A 471 -24.99 -14.31 -9.03
N LEU A 472 -25.09 -15.29 -9.93
CA LEU A 472 -24.07 -15.79 -10.85
C LEU A 472 -24.73 -15.88 -12.23
N THR A 473 -24.04 -15.42 -13.27
CA THR A 473 -24.59 -15.41 -14.64
C THR A 473 -23.50 -15.78 -15.63
N LEU A 474 -23.83 -16.64 -16.60
CA LEU A 474 -22.94 -17.07 -17.67
C LEU A 474 -23.32 -16.37 -18.98
N TYR A 475 -22.32 -15.84 -19.68
CA TYR A 475 -22.46 -15.06 -20.90
C TYR A 475 -21.59 -15.66 -22.00
N GLU A 476 -22.21 -15.93 -23.15
CA GLU A 476 -21.49 -16.31 -24.38
C GLU A 476 -20.75 -15.09 -24.94
N ASN A 477 -19.51 -15.29 -25.37
CA ASN A 477 -18.80 -14.32 -26.19
C ASN A 477 -19.19 -14.53 -27.66
N THR A 478 -20.16 -13.73 -28.12
CA THR A 478 -20.63 -13.80 -29.53
C THR A 478 -19.79 -12.97 -30.50
N GLY A 479 -18.59 -12.60 -30.07
CA GLY A 479 -17.74 -11.61 -30.70
C GLY A 479 -16.90 -12.17 -31.83
N ARG A 480 -15.73 -11.55 -32.01
CA ARG A 480 -14.66 -12.04 -32.87
C ARG A 480 -13.33 -11.61 -32.25
N PRO A 481 -12.20 -12.22 -32.64
CA PRO A 481 -10.88 -11.72 -32.27
C PRO A 481 -10.75 -10.21 -32.55
N GLY A 482 -10.21 -9.46 -31.60
CA GLY A 482 -10.09 -8.00 -31.62
C GLY A 482 -11.33 -7.25 -31.14
N ALA A 483 -12.47 -7.93 -30.95
CA ALA A 483 -13.74 -7.32 -30.61
C ALA A 483 -14.72 -8.32 -29.93
N PRO A 484 -14.40 -8.80 -28.72
CA PRO A 484 -15.29 -9.68 -27.95
C PRO A 484 -16.60 -8.96 -27.59
N GLN A 485 -17.71 -9.70 -27.50
CA GLN A 485 -19.04 -9.14 -27.31
C GLN A 485 -19.90 -9.98 -26.36
N PHE A 486 -20.29 -9.37 -25.23
CA PHE A 486 -21.16 -9.97 -24.23
C PHE A 486 -22.50 -9.22 -24.17
N ALA A 487 -23.60 -9.92 -24.47
CA ALA A 487 -24.94 -9.35 -24.43
C ALA A 487 -25.56 -9.44 -23.02
N PRO A 488 -26.45 -8.50 -22.61
CA PRO A 488 -27.17 -8.62 -21.34
C PRO A 488 -28.15 -9.80 -21.33
N GLY A 489 -28.11 -10.60 -20.26
CA GLY A 489 -28.92 -11.81 -20.09
C GLY A 489 -28.03 -13.04 -19.92
N ALA A 490 -28.54 -14.10 -19.29
CA ALA A 490 -27.80 -15.36 -19.25
C ALA A 490 -27.89 -16.03 -20.62
N THR A 491 -26.76 -16.43 -21.20
CA THR A 491 -26.74 -17.20 -22.45
C THR A 491 -26.69 -18.70 -22.17
N PHE A 492 -25.87 -19.10 -21.19
CA PHE A 492 -25.86 -20.47 -20.68
C PHE A 492 -26.73 -20.61 -19.44
N ALA A 493 -27.41 -21.75 -19.33
CA ALA A 493 -28.29 -22.04 -18.21
C ALA A 493 -27.49 -22.50 -17.00
N LEU A 494 -27.87 -22.00 -15.82
CA LEU A 494 -27.48 -22.56 -14.53
C LEU A 494 -28.72 -23.11 -13.82
N PRO A 495 -28.57 -24.16 -13.00
CA PRO A 495 -29.65 -24.63 -12.15
C PRO A 495 -29.97 -23.58 -11.08
N ALA A 496 -31.03 -23.81 -10.31
CA ALA A 496 -31.38 -22.92 -9.21
C ALA A 496 -30.18 -22.76 -8.25
N LEU A 497 -29.73 -21.51 -8.07
CA LEU A 497 -28.61 -21.22 -7.20
C LEU A 497 -28.97 -21.49 -5.73
N PRO A 498 -28.02 -22.00 -4.93
CA PRO A 498 -28.18 -22.10 -3.48
C PRO A 498 -28.52 -20.74 -2.85
N ASN A 499 -29.12 -20.76 -1.66
CA ASN A 499 -29.42 -19.54 -0.90
C ASN A 499 -28.14 -18.91 -0.30
N ALA A 500 -27.33 -18.31 -1.17
CA ALA A 500 -26.06 -17.68 -0.87
C ALA A 500 -25.92 -16.34 -1.62
N ASN A 501 -24.93 -15.54 -1.23
CA ASN A 501 -24.60 -14.26 -1.86
C ASN A 501 -23.10 -14.20 -2.16
N TYR A 502 -22.68 -13.21 -2.96
CA TYR A 502 -21.29 -13.00 -3.36
C TYR A 502 -20.70 -14.27 -3.96
N PHE A 503 -21.20 -14.63 -5.14
CA PHE A 503 -20.61 -15.71 -5.90
C PHE A 503 -19.28 -15.24 -6.49
N ALA A 504 -18.23 -16.03 -6.28
CA ALA A 504 -16.92 -15.86 -6.92
C ALA A 504 -16.63 -17.12 -7.74
N PRO A 505 -16.87 -17.12 -9.06
CA PRO A 505 -16.70 -18.29 -9.91
C PRO A 505 -15.22 -18.57 -10.21
N ALA A 506 -14.91 -19.82 -10.46
CA ALA A 506 -13.70 -20.31 -11.09
C ALA A 506 -14.05 -21.57 -11.89
N PHE A 507 -13.39 -21.76 -13.02
CA PHE A 507 -13.52 -22.96 -13.83
C PHE A 507 -12.34 -23.90 -13.57
N ALA A 508 -12.60 -25.20 -13.60
CA ALA A 508 -11.59 -26.25 -13.52
C ALA A 508 -12.14 -27.53 -14.15
N ASP A 509 -11.31 -28.28 -14.87
CA ASP A 509 -11.66 -29.64 -15.30
C ASP A 509 -11.31 -30.60 -14.16
N LEU A 510 -12.29 -30.97 -13.33
CA LEU A 510 -12.08 -31.71 -12.08
C LEU A 510 -12.10 -33.24 -12.26
N GLU A 511 -12.57 -33.72 -13.41
CA GLU A 511 -12.62 -35.15 -13.78
C GLU A 511 -11.73 -35.50 -14.97
N ALA A 512 -10.98 -34.52 -15.50
CA ALA A 512 -10.09 -34.65 -16.65
C ALA A 512 -10.80 -35.17 -17.91
N ASP A 513 -12.06 -34.80 -18.12
CA ASP A 513 -12.85 -35.16 -19.31
C ASP A 513 -12.75 -34.11 -20.43
N GLY A 514 -12.12 -32.97 -20.13
CA GLY A 514 -11.94 -31.85 -21.02
C GLY A 514 -13.04 -30.81 -20.93
N ASP A 515 -14.11 -31.03 -20.17
CA ASP A 515 -15.24 -30.10 -20.04
C ASP A 515 -15.12 -29.34 -18.72
N PRO A 516 -14.96 -28.00 -18.72
CA PRO A 516 -14.72 -27.26 -17.49
C PRO A 516 -15.95 -27.27 -16.57
N ASP A 517 -15.76 -27.71 -15.32
CA ASP A 517 -16.69 -27.55 -14.21
C ASP A 517 -16.65 -26.13 -13.65
N LEU A 518 -17.75 -25.71 -13.01
CA LEU A 518 -17.86 -24.39 -12.39
C LEU A 518 -17.89 -24.52 -10.85
N VAL A 519 -16.88 -23.96 -10.20
CA VAL A 519 -16.82 -23.84 -8.74
C VAL A 519 -17.06 -22.39 -8.34
N ALA A 520 -18.04 -22.15 -7.47
CA ALA A 520 -18.38 -20.80 -7.02
C ALA A 520 -18.21 -20.67 -5.49
N GLY A 521 -17.30 -19.80 -5.06
CA GLY A 521 -17.19 -19.41 -3.66
C GLY A 521 -18.36 -18.52 -3.22
N THR A 522 -18.69 -18.57 -1.94
CA THR A 522 -19.86 -17.85 -1.39
C THR A 522 -19.49 -16.92 -0.23
N SER A 523 -20.42 -16.01 0.12
CA SER A 523 -20.32 -15.15 1.31
C SER A 523 -20.17 -15.93 2.61
N GLY A 524 -20.62 -17.18 2.66
CA GLY A 524 -20.52 -18.07 3.82
C GLY A 524 -19.12 -18.65 4.02
N GLY A 525 -18.25 -18.60 3.01
CA GLY A 525 -16.91 -19.22 3.04
C GLY A 525 -16.86 -20.63 2.44
N THR A 526 -18.01 -21.16 2.03
CA THR A 526 -18.13 -22.44 1.32
C THR A 526 -17.92 -22.28 -0.18
N LEU A 527 -17.63 -23.40 -0.84
CA LEU A 527 -17.58 -23.53 -2.29
C LEU A 527 -18.76 -24.38 -2.78
N VAL A 528 -19.44 -23.93 -3.83
CA VAL A 528 -20.50 -24.67 -4.53
C VAL A 528 -19.92 -25.22 -5.82
N LEU A 529 -20.15 -26.51 -6.12
CA LEU A 529 -19.75 -27.13 -7.38
C LEU A 529 -20.98 -27.32 -8.27
N PHE A 530 -20.89 -26.77 -9.48
CA PHE A 530 -21.75 -27.10 -10.60
C PHE A 530 -20.96 -27.96 -11.58
N ARG A 531 -21.39 -29.20 -11.79
CA ARG A 531 -20.73 -30.12 -12.71
C ARG A 531 -21.24 -29.89 -14.12
N ASN A 532 -20.36 -29.85 -15.11
CA ASN A 532 -20.74 -29.85 -16.51
C ASN A 532 -20.97 -31.29 -16.99
N GLU A 533 -22.21 -31.77 -16.93
CA GLU A 533 -22.57 -33.10 -17.45
C GLU A 533 -22.78 -33.12 -18.97
N GLY A 534 -22.55 -31.98 -19.63
CA GLY A 534 -22.73 -31.78 -21.06
C GLY A 534 -21.51 -32.19 -21.88
N ASN A 535 -21.16 -31.37 -22.86
CA ASN A 535 -19.89 -31.44 -23.56
C ASN A 535 -19.47 -30.04 -24.00
N ARG A 536 -18.23 -29.89 -24.50
CA ARG A 536 -17.68 -28.62 -24.98
C ARG A 536 -18.55 -27.80 -25.91
N ARG A 537 -19.54 -28.38 -26.62
CA ARG A 537 -20.41 -27.61 -27.56
C ARG A 537 -21.81 -27.34 -27.03
N ALA A 538 -22.16 -27.93 -25.90
CA ALA A 538 -23.47 -27.85 -25.28
C ALA A 538 -23.29 -28.13 -23.79
N PRO A 539 -22.83 -27.13 -23.02
CA PRO A 539 -22.61 -27.30 -21.59
C PRO A 539 -23.95 -27.54 -20.88
N ASP A 540 -23.97 -28.45 -19.91
CA ASP A 540 -25.14 -28.79 -19.09
C ASP A 540 -24.75 -28.81 -17.62
N PHE A 541 -24.86 -27.65 -16.97
CA PHE A 541 -24.46 -27.49 -15.58
C PHE A 541 -25.52 -28.05 -14.62
N THR A 542 -25.14 -29.00 -13.77
CA THR A 542 -25.96 -29.55 -12.69
C THR A 542 -25.38 -29.19 -11.33
N LEU A 543 -26.22 -28.96 -10.31
CA LEU A 543 -25.73 -28.71 -8.96
C LEU A 543 -25.25 -30.02 -8.33
N ALA A 544 -23.93 -30.22 -8.24
CA ALA A 544 -23.35 -31.41 -7.66
C ALA A 544 -23.29 -31.35 -6.13
N THR A 545 -22.84 -30.22 -5.56
CA THR A 545 -22.80 -30.00 -4.11
C THR A 545 -22.72 -28.52 -3.72
N GLU A 546 -23.34 -28.15 -2.61
CA GLU A 546 -23.21 -26.79 -2.03
C GLU A 546 -21.99 -26.62 -1.11
N ARG A 547 -21.24 -27.71 -0.87
CA ARG A 547 -20.08 -27.77 0.01
C ARG A 547 -18.96 -28.60 -0.61
N PHE A 548 -18.41 -28.12 -1.71
CA PHE A 548 -17.29 -28.76 -2.39
C PHE A 548 -16.09 -28.93 -1.43
N GLY A 549 -15.54 -30.15 -1.39
CA GLY A 549 -14.50 -30.57 -0.44
C GLY A 549 -14.88 -30.49 1.05
N ASN A 550 -16.14 -30.18 1.39
CA ASN A 550 -16.57 -29.80 2.74
C ASN A 550 -15.78 -28.62 3.35
N LEU A 551 -15.18 -27.78 2.50
CA LEU A 551 -14.29 -26.71 2.91
C LEU A 551 -15.06 -25.49 3.44
N ASP A 552 -14.44 -24.79 4.40
CA ASP A 552 -14.83 -23.45 4.85
C ASP A 552 -13.58 -22.57 4.98
N ALA A 553 -13.34 -21.76 3.96
CA ALA A 553 -12.20 -20.85 3.92
C ALA A 553 -12.37 -19.65 4.86
N GLY A 554 -13.54 -19.46 5.47
CA GLY A 554 -13.97 -18.23 6.10
C GLY A 554 -14.68 -17.33 5.09
N GLY A 555 -15.66 -16.54 5.56
CA GLY A 555 -16.63 -15.84 4.72
C GLY A 555 -16.05 -15.12 3.49
N ARG A 556 -16.86 -15.09 2.41
CA ARG A 556 -16.51 -14.59 1.07
C ARG A 556 -15.33 -15.36 0.46
N ALA A 557 -15.55 -16.63 0.17
CA ALA A 557 -14.57 -17.47 -0.52
C ALA A 557 -14.44 -17.06 -1.99
N ALA A 558 -13.21 -17.04 -2.49
CA ALA A 558 -12.85 -16.80 -3.88
C ALA A 558 -11.84 -17.89 -4.32
N PRO A 559 -12.31 -18.96 -5.00
CA PRO A 559 -11.47 -20.06 -5.46
C PRO A 559 -10.66 -19.65 -6.69
N ALA A 560 -9.50 -20.29 -6.86
CA ALA A 560 -8.72 -20.34 -8.09
C ALA A 560 -7.99 -21.69 -8.14
N PHE A 561 -7.87 -22.25 -9.33
CA PHE A 561 -7.23 -23.55 -9.53
C PHE A 561 -5.94 -23.40 -10.31
N ARG A 562 -4.95 -24.22 -9.97
CA ARG A 562 -3.68 -24.35 -10.69
C ARG A 562 -2.95 -25.58 -10.19
N ASP A 563 -2.33 -26.33 -11.08
CA ASP A 563 -1.30 -27.32 -10.71
C ASP A 563 -0.12 -26.59 -10.06
N ALA A 564 0.00 -26.71 -8.74
CA ALA A 564 0.98 -25.99 -7.96
C ALA A 564 2.17 -26.83 -7.56
N ASP A 565 2.14 -28.16 -7.65
CA ASP A 565 3.26 -29.02 -7.31
C ASP A 565 3.86 -29.80 -8.50
N GLY A 566 3.25 -29.67 -9.68
CA GLY A 566 3.74 -30.21 -10.96
C GLY A 566 3.31 -31.65 -11.19
N ASP A 567 2.32 -32.16 -10.47
CA ASP A 567 1.83 -33.53 -10.59
C ASP A 567 0.71 -33.72 -11.63
N SER A 568 0.37 -32.64 -12.35
CA SER A 568 -0.66 -32.55 -13.40
C SER A 568 -2.10 -32.64 -12.91
N ASP A 569 -2.35 -32.59 -11.61
CA ASP A 569 -3.67 -32.33 -11.06
C ASP A 569 -3.85 -30.86 -10.65
N LEU A 570 -5.10 -30.41 -10.47
CA LEU A 570 -5.37 -29.01 -10.14
C LEU A 570 -5.49 -28.82 -8.62
N ASP A 571 -4.55 -28.07 -8.04
CA ASP A 571 -4.66 -27.59 -6.67
C ASP A 571 -5.60 -26.39 -6.53
N LEU A 572 -6.05 -26.16 -5.29
CA LEU A 572 -7.03 -25.13 -4.98
C LEU A 572 -6.44 -24.04 -4.07
N TYR A 573 -6.51 -22.80 -4.55
CA TYR A 573 -6.27 -21.59 -3.76
C TYR A 573 -7.61 -20.94 -3.43
N VAL A 574 -7.87 -20.67 -2.15
CA VAL A 574 -9.11 -19.99 -1.72
C VAL A 574 -8.77 -18.74 -0.94
N GLY A 575 -9.07 -17.60 -1.55
CA GLY A 575 -9.07 -16.32 -0.89
C GLY A 575 -10.32 -16.11 -0.05
N SER A 576 -10.20 -15.42 1.09
CA SER A 576 -11.29 -15.24 2.05
C SER A 576 -11.11 -14.03 2.97
N ARG A 577 -12.09 -13.75 3.83
CA ARG A 577 -11.91 -12.81 4.96
C ARG A 577 -10.77 -13.20 5.90
N THR A 578 -10.32 -14.45 5.89
CA THR A 578 -9.26 -14.92 6.78
C THR A 578 -7.87 -14.93 6.13
N GLY A 579 -7.78 -14.50 4.87
CA GLY A 579 -6.58 -14.53 4.05
C GLY A 579 -6.68 -15.57 2.93
N LEU A 580 -5.53 -15.92 2.36
CA LEU A 580 -5.39 -16.93 1.31
C LEU A 580 -5.07 -18.29 1.93
N ARG A 581 -5.74 -19.34 1.47
CA ARG A 581 -5.45 -20.73 1.84
C ARG A 581 -5.15 -21.57 0.61
N PHE A 582 -4.23 -22.50 0.76
CA PHE A 582 -3.85 -23.47 -0.25
C PHE A 582 -4.32 -24.87 0.18
N TYR A 583 -4.92 -25.60 -0.74
CA TYR A 583 -5.36 -26.97 -0.58
C TYR A 583 -4.73 -27.80 -1.70
N GLU A 584 -3.77 -28.63 -1.31
CA GLU A 584 -3.17 -29.65 -2.17
C GLU A 584 -4.26 -30.66 -2.55
N ASN A 585 -4.39 -30.92 -3.85
CA ASN A 585 -5.21 -32.02 -4.31
C ASN A 585 -4.40 -33.32 -4.09
N THR A 586 -5.02 -34.25 -3.39
CA THR A 586 -4.41 -35.56 -3.06
C THR A 586 -5.22 -36.70 -3.66
N GLY A 587 -6.11 -36.34 -4.58
CA GLY A 587 -7.04 -37.21 -5.25
C GLY A 587 -6.39 -37.98 -6.40
N ALA A 588 -7.23 -38.63 -7.20
CA ALA A 588 -6.81 -39.09 -8.51
C ALA A 588 -7.13 -38.00 -9.55
N ALA A 589 -6.51 -38.07 -10.73
CA ALA A 589 -6.76 -37.11 -11.81
C ALA A 589 -8.25 -36.99 -12.22
N ASP A 590 -9.04 -38.03 -12.00
CA ASP A 590 -10.49 -38.07 -12.27
C ASP A 590 -11.37 -37.84 -11.02
N GLN A 591 -10.76 -37.61 -9.85
CA GLN A 591 -11.44 -37.44 -8.57
C GLN A 591 -10.62 -36.54 -7.63
N SER A 592 -10.89 -35.23 -7.67
CA SER A 592 -10.22 -34.27 -6.78
C SER A 592 -10.55 -34.53 -5.30
N LEU A 593 -9.54 -34.48 -4.43
CA LEU A 593 -9.66 -34.62 -2.99
C LEU A 593 -8.81 -33.58 -2.27
N PHE A 594 -9.47 -32.67 -1.55
CA PHE A 594 -8.84 -31.58 -0.79
C PHE A 594 -8.96 -31.83 0.73
N PRO A 595 -8.02 -32.55 1.36
CA PRO A 595 -8.12 -32.89 2.78
C PRO A 595 -7.76 -31.72 3.71
N GLY A 596 -8.47 -31.64 4.84
CA GLY A 596 -8.15 -30.74 5.96
C GLY A 596 -8.62 -29.29 5.76
N ASP A 597 -8.08 -28.39 6.59
CA ASP A 597 -8.48 -26.97 6.64
C ASP A 597 -7.68 -26.06 5.69
N GLY A 598 -6.85 -26.66 4.83
CA GLY A 598 -5.88 -25.97 3.97
C GLY A 598 -4.72 -25.37 4.77
N ARG A 599 -3.60 -25.14 4.09
CA ARG A 599 -2.46 -24.42 4.65
C ARG A 599 -2.68 -22.93 4.44
N ARG A 600 -2.39 -22.10 5.45
CA ARG A 600 -2.35 -20.65 5.24
C ARG A 600 -1.16 -20.31 4.38
N ASP A 601 -1.40 -19.54 3.32
CA ASP A 601 -0.34 -19.04 2.48
C ASP A 601 0.43 -17.91 3.21
N SER A 602 1.73 -17.80 2.94
CA SER A 602 2.65 -16.91 3.67
C SER A 602 2.76 -15.49 3.10
N LEU A 603 2.11 -15.19 1.98
CA LEU A 603 2.30 -13.95 1.19
C LEU A 603 1.83 -12.65 1.88
N ALA A 604 1.45 -12.70 3.16
CA ALA A 604 1.07 -11.56 4.01
C ALA A 604 0.06 -10.60 3.35
N LEU A 605 -0.83 -11.18 2.53
CA LEU A 605 -1.86 -10.49 1.77
C LEU A 605 -2.88 -9.78 2.69
N PRO A 606 -3.50 -8.69 2.23
CA PRO A 606 -4.67 -8.14 2.92
C PRO A 606 -5.85 -9.12 2.94
N MET A 607 -6.89 -8.81 3.74
CA MET A 607 -8.10 -9.62 3.75
C MET A 607 -8.80 -9.60 2.39
N LEU A 608 -9.64 -10.62 2.15
CA LEU A 608 -10.34 -10.83 0.88
C LEU A 608 -9.39 -10.87 -0.33
N PRO A 609 -8.27 -11.62 -0.29
CA PRO A 609 -7.51 -11.85 -1.51
C PRO A 609 -8.41 -12.59 -2.51
N THR A 610 -8.28 -12.25 -3.78
CA THR A 610 -8.98 -12.87 -4.90
C THR A 610 -7.92 -13.39 -5.86
N PRO A 611 -7.45 -14.64 -5.68
CA PRO A 611 -6.33 -15.16 -6.47
C PRO A 611 -6.72 -15.35 -7.94
N ALA A 612 -5.80 -15.06 -8.85
CA ALA A 612 -5.89 -15.38 -10.26
C ALA A 612 -4.48 -15.73 -10.78
N PHE A 613 -4.38 -16.78 -11.59
CA PHE A 613 -3.12 -17.17 -12.22
C PHE A 613 -3.15 -16.81 -13.70
N ALA A 614 -2.05 -16.27 -14.22
CA ALA A 614 -1.95 -15.88 -15.62
C ALA A 614 -0.51 -15.96 -16.14
N ALA A 615 -0.36 -16.35 -17.40
CA ALA A 615 0.92 -16.43 -18.10
C ALA A 615 1.43 -15.01 -18.44
N LEU A 616 2.03 -14.34 -17.46
CA LEU A 616 2.50 -12.95 -17.53
C LEU A 616 4.04 -12.83 -17.46
N GLY A 617 4.76 -13.94 -17.40
CA GLY A 617 6.23 -13.99 -17.39
C GLY A 617 6.84 -14.10 -18.79
N THR A 618 8.15 -13.87 -18.88
CA THR A 618 8.91 -13.83 -20.15
C THR A 618 9.80 -15.07 -20.39
N GLY A 619 9.64 -16.11 -19.57
CA GLY A 619 10.40 -17.37 -19.68
C GLY A 619 9.89 -18.30 -20.79
N ASP A 620 10.79 -19.15 -21.31
CA ASP A 620 10.42 -20.24 -22.22
C ASP A 620 9.77 -21.41 -21.45
N ASP A 621 10.08 -21.55 -20.16
CA ASP A 621 9.47 -22.52 -19.26
C ASP A 621 8.01 -22.11 -18.95
N PRO A 622 7.02 -22.98 -19.21
CA PRO A 622 5.63 -22.75 -18.82
C PRO A 622 5.47 -22.36 -17.35
N ASP A 623 6.23 -22.96 -16.44
CA ASP A 623 6.08 -22.77 -14.99
C ASP A 623 6.64 -21.41 -14.54
N GLU A 624 7.70 -20.93 -15.20
CA GLU A 624 8.28 -19.60 -14.99
C GLU A 624 7.40 -18.47 -15.58
N ARG A 625 6.41 -18.79 -16.42
CA ARG A 625 5.50 -17.79 -17.02
C ARG A 625 4.32 -17.41 -16.14
N PHE A 626 3.90 -18.24 -15.19
CA PHE A 626 2.61 -18.02 -14.51
C PHE A 626 2.74 -17.25 -13.20
N ALA A 627 2.31 -16.00 -13.21
CA ALA A 627 2.23 -15.17 -12.02
C ALA A 627 0.94 -15.42 -11.22
N LEU A 628 1.02 -15.25 -9.91
CA LEU A 628 -0.15 -15.04 -9.06
C LEU A 628 -0.47 -13.54 -9.01
N VAL A 629 -1.64 -13.16 -9.48
CA VAL A 629 -2.18 -11.81 -9.34
C VAL A 629 -3.37 -11.89 -8.40
N THR A 630 -3.46 -10.97 -7.44
CA THR A 630 -4.57 -11.00 -6.50
C THR A 630 -5.10 -9.62 -6.16
N GLY A 631 -6.42 -9.50 -6.09
CA GLY A 631 -7.08 -8.33 -5.52
C GLY A 631 -7.12 -8.37 -4.00
N SER A 632 -7.83 -7.43 -3.39
CA SER A 632 -7.98 -7.38 -1.93
C SER A 632 -9.15 -6.51 -1.48
N GLU A 633 -9.49 -6.55 -0.18
CA GLU A 633 -10.48 -5.63 0.41
C GLU A 633 -10.15 -4.15 0.18
N SER A 634 -8.85 -3.81 0.15
CA SER A 634 -8.37 -2.45 -0.07
C SER A 634 -8.44 -2.02 -1.54
N GLY A 635 -8.84 -2.91 -2.44
CA GLY A 635 -8.80 -2.66 -3.87
C GLY A 635 -7.45 -2.95 -4.50
N GLY A 636 -7.25 -2.37 -5.69
CA GLY A 636 -6.05 -2.51 -6.52
C GLY A 636 -5.61 -3.96 -6.76
N LEU A 637 -4.36 -4.17 -7.17
CA LEU A 637 -3.83 -5.52 -7.42
C LEU A 637 -2.45 -5.69 -6.80
N PHE A 638 -2.16 -6.91 -6.38
CA PHE A 638 -0.82 -7.38 -6.00
C PHE A 638 -0.36 -8.39 -7.04
N PHE A 639 0.92 -8.36 -7.38
CA PHE A 639 1.54 -9.28 -8.33
C PHE A 639 2.68 -10.04 -7.67
N PHE A 640 2.73 -11.33 -7.95
CA PHE A 640 3.72 -12.26 -7.45
C PHE A 640 4.23 -13.10 -8.61
N ALA A 641 5.51 -12.93 -8.94
CA ALA A 641 6.20 -13.78 -9.90
C ALA A 641 6.57 -15.11 -9.23
N PRO A 642 6.60 -16.24 -9.94
CA PRO A 642 7.31 -17.43 -9.47
C PRO A 642 8.74 -17.06 -9.07
N ARG A 643 9.26 -17.71 -8.04
CA ARG A 643 10.69 -17.66 -7.75
C ARG A 643 11.41 -18.68 -8.63
N ASP A 644 12.61 -18.32 -9.08
CA ASP A 644 13.50 -19.22 -9.81
C ASP A 644 14.11 -20.24 -8.84
N ASP A 645 13.27 -21.14 -8.34
CA ASP A 645 13.66 -22.19 -7.41
C ASP A 645 14.27 -23.36 -8.21
N GLY A 646 15.50 -23.18 -8.68
CA GLY A 646 16.38 -24.34 -8.84
C GLY A 646 16.41 -25.11 -7.51
N PRO A 647 16.51 -26.46 -7.51
CA PRO A 647 16.43 -27.26 -6.28
C PRO A 647 17.35 -26.64 -5.22
N ASP A 648 16.86 -26.50 -3.98
CA ASP A 648 17.53 -25.92 -2.82
C ASP A 648 18.96 -26.49 -2.60
N GLU A 649 19.91 -26.12 -3.42
CA GLU A 649 21.27 -25.87 -3.00
C GLU A 649 21.24 -24.44 -2.48
N GLU A 650 21.37 -24.27 -1.15
CA GLU A 650 21.59 -22.99 -0.48
C GLU A 650 22.16 -21.96 -1.45
N ARG A 651 21.32 -21.07 -1.99
CA ARG A 651 21.81 -19.88 -2.68
C ARG A 651 22.29 -18.96 -1.57
N THR A 652 23.43 -19.31 -0.97
CA THR A 652 24.22 -18.41 -0.16
C THR A 652 24.35 -17.14 -0.99
N GLU A 653 23.95 -16.00 -0.43
CA GLU A 653 24.27 -14.71 -1.02
C GLU A 653 25.74 -14.76 -1.44
N ARG A 654 26.01 -14.72 -2.75
CA ARG A 654 27.37 -14.78 -3.27
C ARG A 654 28.07 -13.52 -2.83
N SER A 655 28.72 -13.59 -1.68
CA SER A 655 29.45 -12.46 -1.13
C SER A 655 30.88 -12.46 -1.66
N ALA A 656 31.38 -11.26 -1.93
CA ALA A 656 32.78 -11.02 -2.17
C ALA A 656 33.36 -10.29 -0.95
N GLN A 657 34.60 -10.60 -0.59
CA GLN A 657 35.33 -9.69 0.28
C GLN A 657 35.48 -8.33 -0.42
N PRO A 658 35.37 -7.21 0.33
CA PRO A 658 35.50 -5.88 -0.23
C PRO A 658 36.77 -5.77 -1.07
N VAL A 659 36.65 -5.23 -2.28
CA VAL A 659 37.80 -5.00 -3.14
C VAL A 659 38.69 -3.97 -2.46
N ARG A 660 39.95 -4.31 -2.18
CA ARG A 660 40.89 -3.40 -1.50
C ARG A 660 41.99 -2.92 -2.45
N ALA A 661 42.22 -1.61 -2.47
CA ALA A 661 43.35 -1.01 -3.16
C ALA A 661 44.56 -0.86 -2.22
N ALA A 662 45.73 -1.36 -2.61
CA ALA A 662 46.98 -1.16 -1.86
C ALA A 662 48.18 -0.96 -2.81
N PRO A 663 48.96 0.12 -2.67
CA PRO A 663 48.75 1.24 -1.74
C PRO A 663 47.56 2.12 -2.14
N ASN A 664 46.91 2.74 -1.16
CA ASN A 664 45.87 3.75 -1.34
C ASN A 664 46.01 4.77 -0.18
N PRO A 665 46.37 6.04 -0.45
CA PRO A 665 46.56 6.70 -1.75
C PRO A 665 47.78 6.20 -2.56
N PHE A 666 47.85 6.53 -3.86
CA PHE A 666 48.97 6.15 -4.73
C PHE A 666 49.29 7.21 -5.81
N ARG A 667 50.57 7.28 -6.26
CA ARG A 667 51.03 8.27 -7.28
C ARG A 667 51.18 7.75 -8.71
N GLY A 668 51.17 6.42 -8.91
CA GLY A 668 51.44 5.85 -10.23
C GLY A 668 50.73 4.53 -10.51
N GLN A 669 50.84 3.58 -9.57
CA GLN A 669 50.08 2.33 -9.63
C GLN A 669 49.57 1.89 -8.26
N THR A 670 48.41 1.24 -8.24
CA THR A 670 47.88 0.48 -7.10
C THR A 670 47.55 -0.94 -7.56
N THR A 671 47.23 -1.83 -6.64
CA THR A 671 46.68 -3.16 -6.94
C THR A 671 45.34 -3.32 -6.23
N LEU A 672 44.29 -3.58 -7.00
CA LEU A 672 42.97 -3.97 -6.49
C LEU A 672 43.00 -5.46 -6.16
N ARG A 673 42.51 -5.83 -4.98
CA ARG A 673 42.48 -7.21 -4.50
C ARG A 673 41.08 -7.57 -4.05
N PHE A 674 40.56 -8.68 -4.53
CA PHE A 674 39.27 -9.22 -4.08
C PHE A 674 39.34 -10.75 -4.03
N ARG A 675 38.39 -11.34 -3.30
CA ARG A 675 38.21 -12.78 -3.18
C ARG A 675 36.72 -13.05 -3.16
N LEU A 676 36.28 -14.06 -3.90
CA LEU A 676 34.88 -14.49 -3.91
C LEU A 676 34.73 -15.66 -2.94
N ASP A 677 33.62 -15.68 -2.21
CA ASP A 677 33.32 -16.82 -1.34
C ASP A 677 32.79 -18.01 -2.15
N GLU A 678 32.27 -17.77 -3.37
CA GLU A 678 31.89 -18.78 -4.36
C GLU A 678 32.49 -18.54 -5.76
N ALA A 679 32.51 -19.59 -6.61
CA ALA A 679 33.03 -19.48 -7.96
C ALA A 679 32.03 -18.77 -8.90
N ALA A 680 32.41 -17.63 -9.47
CA ALA A 680 31.55 -16.83 -10.35
C ALA A 680 32.30 -16.21 -11.53
N ARG A 681 31.57 -15.75 -12.55
CA ARG A 681 32.14 -15.00 -13.67
C ARG A 681 31.95 -13.52 -13.39
N VAL A 682 33.02 -12.79 -13.08
CA VAL A 682 32.89 -11.41 -12.59
C VAL A 682 33.45 -10.37 -13.54
N ARG A 683 32.96 -9.14 -13.43
CA ARG A 683 33.47 -7.95 -14.11
C ARG A 683 33.76 -6.85 -13.10
N LEU A 684 35.02 -6.41 -13.03
CA LEU A 684 35.47 -5.28 -12.21
C LEU A 684 35.63 -4.05 -13.09
N THR A 685 34.85 -3.00 -12.82
CA THR A 685 34.82 -1.77 -13.63
C THR A 685 35.21 -0.56 -12.81
N LEU A 686 36.01 0.35 -13.38
CA LEU A 686 36.48 1.60 -12.79
C LEU A 686 35.61 2.79 -13.25
N TYR A 687 35.30 3.68 -12.32
CA TYR A 687 34.48 4.87 -12.50
C TYR A 687 35.22 6.12 -11.98
N ASP A 688 34.97 7.27 -12.59
CA ASP A 688 35.39 8.56 -12.01
C ASP A 688 34.45 8.99 -10.88
N ALA A 689 34.78 10.09 -10.20
CA ALA A 689 33.98 10.65 -9.11
C ALA A 689 32.57 11.10 -9.52
N ARG A 690 32.25 11.16 -10.83
CA ARG A 690 30.91 11.49 -11.36
C ARG A 690 30.13 10.25 -11.78
N GLY A 691 30.57 9.05 -11.37
CA GLY A 691 29.93 7.78 -11.73
C GLY A 691 30.08 7.38 -13.20
N ARG A 692 30.90 8.08 -14.00
CA ARG A 692 31.10 7.72 -15.41
C ARG A 692 32.07 6.56 -15.51
N ARG A 693 31.65 5.49 -16.19
CA ARG A 693 32.48 4.32 -16.49
C ARG A 693 33.72 4.74 -17.27
N LEU A 694 34.90 4.50 -16.70
CA LEU A 694 36.18 4.78 -17.34
C LEU A 694 36.69 3.59 -18.13
N ARG A 695 36.68 2.39 -17.53
CA ARG A 695 37.06 1.12 -18.17
C ARG A 695 36.78 -0.09 -17.29
N THR A 696 36.71 -1.26 -17.90
CA THR A 696 36.76 -2.55 -17.19
C THR A 696 38.21 -2.93 -16.93
N LEU A 697 38.53 -3.26 -15.68
CA LEU A 697 39.88 -3.63 -15.21
C LEU A 697 40.10 -5.14 -15.20
N PHE A 698 39.04 -5.92 -14.98
CA PHE A 698 39.08 -7.37 -14.98
C PHE A 698 37.74 -7.94 -15.44
N GLU A 699 37.76 -9.02 -16.22
CA GLU A 699 36.58 -9.78 -16.60
C GLU A 699 36.96 -11.25 -16.80
N GLY A 700 36.28 -12.16 -16.10
CA GLY A 700 36.61 -13.59 -16.18
C GLY A 700 36.02 -14.42 -15.05
N ARG A 701 36.19 -15.75 -15.16
CA ARG A 701 35.77 -16.69 -14.12
C ARG A 701 36.80 -16.73 -12.98
N VAL A 702 36.33 -16.63 -11.75
CA VAL A 702 37.14 -16.65 -10.53
C VAL A 702 36.64 -17.81 -9.67
N ALA A 703 37.54 -18.65 -9.17
CA ALA A 703 37.17 -19.76 -8.30
C ALA A 703 36.90 -19.28 -6.86
N ALA A 704 36.07 -20.02 -6.11
CA ALA A 704 35.83 -19.79 -4.70
C ALA A 704 37.16 -19.75 -3.91
N GLY A 705 37.31 -18.75 -3.03
CA GLY A 705 38.52 -18.57 -2.22
C GLY A 705 39.76 -18.07 -2.99
N GLN A 706 39.69 -17.92 -4.32
CA GLN A 706 40.82 -17.43 -5.12
C GLN A 706 41.03 -15.93 -4.89
N GLN A 707 42.23 -15.55 -4.43
CA GLN A 707 42.61 -14.14 -4.33
C GLN A 707 43.00 -13.58 -5.71
N VAL A 708 42.19 -12.66 -6.23
CA VAL A 708 42.45 -11.97 -7.49
C VAL A 708 43.22 -10.68 -7.23
N ARG A 709 44.21 -10.39 -8.08
CA ARG A 709 45.04 -9.17 -8.02
C ARG A 709 45.02 -8.46 -9.36
N VAL A 710 44.42 -7.28 -9.41
CA VAL A 710 44.28 -6.49 -10.63
C VAL A 710 45.14 -5.23 -10.53
N PRO A 711 46.29 -5.16 -11.22
CA PRO A 711 47.14 -3.98 -11.18
C PRO A 711 46.47 -2.83 -11.93
N TRP A 712 46.44 -1.65 -11.31
CA TRP A 712 45.91 -0.44 -11.91
C TRP A 712 46.97 0.66 -11.96
N ARG A 713 47.32 1.12 -13.17
CA ARG A 713 48.15 2.31 -13.41
C ARG A 713 47.28 3.53 -13.72
N ALA A 714 47.55 4.65 -13.06
CA ALA A 714 46.81 5.90 -13.23
C ALA A 714 47.00 6.51 -14.63
N GLY A 715 48.19 6.40 -15.23
CA GLY A 715 48.40 6.70 -16.66
C GLY A 715 48.00 8.12 -17.08
N GLY A 716 48.39 9.14 -16.32
CA GLY A 716 48.09 10.56 -16.62
C GLY A 716 46.69 11.02 -16.22
N ARG A 717 45.93 10.21 -15.49
CA ARG A 717 44.64 10.60 -14.90
C ARG A 717 44.84 11.69 -13.83
N ALA A 718 43.85 12.58 -13.70
CA ALA A 718 43.87 13.64 -12.70
C ALA A 718 43.91 13.09 -11.28
N SER A 719 44.56 13.80 -10.37
CA SER A 719 44.51 13.49 -8.94
C SER A 719 43.07 13.61 -8.45
N GLY A 720 42.61 12.63 -7.67
CA GLY A 720 41.21 12.53 -7.26
C GLY A 720 40.78 11.12 -6.85
N VAL A 721 39.52 11.01 -6.47
CA VAL A 721 38.89 9.75 -6.02
C VAL A 721 38.31 9.01 -7.23
N TYR A 722 38.58 7.71 -7.30
CA TYR A 722 38.02 6.80 -8.28
C TYR A 722 37.31 5.64 -7.56
N PHE A 723 36.20 5.20 -8.14
CA PHE A 723 35.39 4.10 -7.61
C PHE A 723 35.53 2.87 -8.50
N PHE A 724 35.29 1.70 -7.94
CA PHE A 724 35.16 0.47 -8.73
C PHE A 724 33.88 -0.27 -8.36
N ARG A 725 33.37 -1.07 -9.30
CA ARG A 725 32.19 -1.93 -9.13
C ARG A 725 32.55 -3.34 -9.57
N LEU A 726 32.30 -4.32 -8.71
CA LEU A 726 32.44 -5.74 -9.03
C LEU A 726 31.04 -6.35 -9.18
N ILE A 727 30.76 -6.91 -10.35
CA ILE A 727 29.46 -7.55 -10.65
C ILE A 727 29.68 -9.01 -11.06
N ASP A 728 28.73 -9.89 -10.73
CA ASP A 728 28.60 -11.23 -11.32
C ASP A 728 27.93 -11.11 -12.68
N THR A 729 28.49 -11.74 -13.71
CA THR A 729 28.01 -11.70 -15.09
C THR A 729 27.41 -13.03 -15.54
N GLY A 730 27.12 -13.93 -14.60
CA GLY A 730 26.58 -15.27 -14.86
C GLY A 730 25.08 -15.35 -15.17
N GLY A 731 24.29 -14.32 -14.85
CA GLY A 731 22.84 -14.24 -15.13
C GLY A 731 22.48 -13.37 -16.34
N SER A 732 21.28 -13.57 -16.90
CA SER A 732 20.75 -12.81 -18.04
C SER A 732 20.46 -11.35 -17.68
N GLY A 733 21.34 -10.45 -18.12
CA GLY A 733 20.91 -9.13 -18.60
C GLY A 733 21.12 -7.89 -17.73
N ASP A 734 21.72 -7.96 -16.54
CA ASP A 734 22.52 -6.88 -15.91
C ASP A 734 23.00 -7.41 -14.56
N GLY A 735 24.23 -7.90 -14.52
CA GLY A 735 24.78 -8.72 -13.44
C GLY A 735 24.58 -8.23 -11.99
N ASP A 736 24.39 -9.18 -11.06
CA ASP A 736 24.28 -8.94 -9.61
C ASP A 736 25.51 -8.20 -9.08
N VAL A 737 25.30 -7.17 -8.26
CA VAL A 737 26.40 -6.40 -7.65
C VAL A 737 26.97 -7.18 -6.47
N LEU A 738 28.19 -7.67 -6.61
CA LEU A 738 28.89 -8.42 -5.55
C LEU A 738 29.58 -7.49 -4.54
N ASP A 739 30.05 -6.32 -5.00
CA ASP A 739 30.64 -5.28 -4.16
C ASP A 739 30.65 -3.92 -4.88
N THR A 740 30.29 -2.88 -4.12
CA THR A 740 30.46 -1.47 -4.47
C THR A 740 31.12 -0.76 -3.30
N GLY A 741 32.45 -0.59 -3.34
CA GLY A 741 33.09 0.26 -2.34
C GLY A 741 34.55 -0.02 -2.05
N SER A 742 35.45 0.70 -2.72
CA SER A 742 36.49 1.48 -2.02
C SER A 742 36.96 2.60 -2.95
N ALA A 743 36.94 3.82 -2.43
CA ALA A 743 37.58 4.97 -3.07
C ALA A 743 39.08 4.72 -3.20
N VAL A 744 39.63 4.84 -4.41
CA VAL A 744 41.08 4.87 -4.61
C VAL A 744 41.51 6.31 -4.90
N LEU A 745 42.40 6.84 -4.06
CA LEU A 745 42.92 8.20 -4.20
C LEU A 745 44.19 8.20 -5.05
N VAL A 746 44.11 8.84 -6.22
CA VAL A 746 45.26 9.18 -7.06
C VAL A 746 45.82 10.51 -6.55
N GLN A 747 47.12 10.54 -6.21
CA GLN A 747 47.85 11.75 -5.80
C GLN A 747 48.69 12.34 -6.92
#